data_AF-A0AAN9M4R8-F1
#
_entry.id   AF-A0AAN9M4R8-F1
#
_cell.length_a   1.000
_cell.length_b   1.000
_cell.length_c   1.000
_cell.angle_alpha   90.00
_cell.angle_beta   90.00
_cell.angle_gamma   90.00
#
_symmetry.space_group_name_H-M   'P 1'
#
loop_
_entity.id
_entity.type
_entity.pdbx_description
1 polymer ?
#
loop_
_entity_poly.entity_id
_entity_poly.type
_entity_poly.pdbx_seq_one_letter_code
_entity_poly.pdbx_strand_id
1 'polypeptide(L)'
;MYGDATNWDENAYRETVLKEREIQTRTVFRTAWAPPYNLDTLLVASSDGSVASYSISSSIAASKLKNPFGFVNADTDRLSAQPNCFIQAHYGPAYDVKFYGDGEDALLLSCGDDGRIRGWKWKEFSSPNYSVSSQGNDTKPVLDVVNPQHKGPWGALSPIPENNALAVNTQEGSVFAASGDSCAYCWDVETGKLKMVFNGHVEYLHCIVARNSSNQIITGSEDGTTRIWDCKSGKCTQVIDPVKHLKLKGSASWVGCVALDASESWLACSSGRNISLWNLPASECVSKIPTRACVQDMLFDNNQILTVGTDPLVNRFDMNGTILSQIQCAPSSSFSISLHSAGVMAVGGYGGLVDVISQFGSHMCTFHSEKRVEEPWFYLSLPTNSLSLTSLSAAWLTFFIFSRLRGVDPRSSGNPNSTHTLPFPSPSSPHQVMAGLAPEGSNFDTRHFDSKMSDLLSSDGQDFFTSYDEVYESFDAMGLQENLLRGIYAYGFEKPSAIQQRGIVPFCKGLDVIQQAQSGTGKTATFCSGILQQLDYSLTQCQALVLAPTRELAQQIEKVMRALGDYLGVKVHACVGGTSVREDQRILSSGVHVVVGTPGRVFDMLRRQSLQPDHIKMFVLDEADEMLSRGFKDQIYDIFQLLPSKIQVGVFSATMPPEALEITRKFMNKPVRILVKRDELTLEGIKQFYVNVEKEEWKLDTLCDLYETLAITQSVIFVNTRRKVDWLTDKMRSRDHTVSATHGDMDQNTRDIIMREFRSGSSRVLITTDLLARGIDVQQVSLVINYDLPTQPENYLHRIGRSGRFGRKGVAINFVTKDDDKMLFDIQKFYNVVVEELPSNVAELL
;
A
#
# COMPACT_ATOMS: atom_id res chain seq x y z
N MET A 1 20.71 -48.94 11.49
CA MET A 1 20.17 -50.23 11.01
C MET A 1 18.95 -49.92 10.18
N TYR A 2 18.71 -50.60 9.06
CA TYR A 2 17.44 -50.49 8.34
C TYR A 2 16.37 -51.29 9.09
N GLY A 3 15.21 -50.68 9.34
CA GLY A 3 14.03 -51.34 9.91
C GLY A 3 13.02 -51.63 8.80
N ASP A 4 12.33 -52.76 8.93
CA ASP A 4 11.23 -53.13 8.05
C ASP A 4 9.99 -52.26 8.34
N ALA A 5 9.48 -51.57 7.33
CA ALA A 5 8.35 -50.63 7.46
C ALA A 5 6.97 -51.29 7.29
N THR A 6 6.88 -52.61 7.10
CA THR A 6 5.60 -53.31 6.86
C THR A 6 4.66 -53.36 8.07
N ASN A 7 5.15 -53.04 9.28
CA ASN A 7 4.36 -52.92 10.52
C ASN A 7 4.45 -51.50 11.12
N TRP A 8 4.23 -50.47 10.29
CA TRP A 8 4.21 -49.08 10.73
C TRP A 8 2.90 -48.73 11.47
N ASP A 9 2.97 -48.49 12.79
CA ASP A 9 1.84 -47.97 13.57
C ASP A 9 1.72 -46.46 13.35
N GLU A 10 0.91 -46.12 12.34
CA GLU A 10 0.62 -44.76 11.91
C GLU A 10 -0.01 -43.89 13.02
N ASN A 11 -0.83 -44.48 13.90
CA ASN A 11 -1.43 -43.75 15.01
C ASN A 11 -0.38 -43.43 16.09
N ALA A 12 0.47 -44.40 16.45
CA ALA A 12 1.56 -44.17 17.40
C ALA A 12 2.61 -43.17 16.87
N TYR A 13 2.89 -43.18 15.56
CA TYR A 13 3.73 -42.17 14.91
C TYR A 13 3.09 -40.78 14.96
N ARG A 14 1.82 -40.65 14.57
CA ARG A 14 1.10 -39.36 14.59
C ARG A 14 1.01 -38.80 16.01
N GLU A 15 0.71 -39.63 17.01
CA GLU A 15 0.73 -39.20 18.41
C GLU A 15 2.12 -38.79 18.93
N THR A 16 3.21 -39.43 18.48
CA THR A 16 4.56 -39.01 18.88
C THR A 16 4.98 -37.71 18.20
N VAL A 17 4.65 -37.50 16.93
CA VAL A 17 4.85 -36.21 16.25
C VAL A 17 4.03 -35.09 16.89
N LEU A 18 2.78 -35.36 17.30
CA LEU A 18 1.96 -34.40 18.04
C LEU A 18 2.56 -34.10 19.42
N LYS A 19 3.00 -35.11 20.19
CA LYS A 19 3.62 -34.90 21.51
C LYS A 19 4.96 -34.18 21.46
N GLU A 20 5.82 -34.45 20.47
CA GLU A 20 7.06 -33.67 20.30
C GLU A 20 6.76 -32.21 19.91
N ARG A 21 5.68 -31.95 19.15
CA ARG A 21 5.20 -30.60 18.83
C ARG A 21 4.45 -29.90 19.98
N GLU A 22 3.95 -30.63 20.98
CA GLU A 22 3.30 -30.06 22.17
C GLU A 22 4.28 -29.51 23.22
N ILE A 23 5.50 -30.06 23.30
CA ILE A 23 6.29 -30.01 24.54
C ILE A 23 7.01 -28.68 24.84
N GLN A 24 7.19 -27.76 23.88
CA GLN A 24 7.84 -26.47 24.20
C GLN A 24 7.52 -25.24 23.34
N THR A 25 7.08 -25.37 22.08
CA THR A 25 6.71 -24.21 21.24
C THR A 25 5.67 -24.55 20.18
N ARG A 26 4.54 -23.84 20.16
CA ARG A 26 3.68 -23.79 18.97
C ARG A 26 4.46 -23.15 17.81
N THR A 27 4.37 -23.76 16.63
CA THR A 27 4.93 -23.21 15.39
C THR A 27 3.82 -22.59 14.55
N VAL A 28 4.07 -21.42 14.00
CA VAL A 28 3.19 -20.76 13.04
C VAL A 28 3.64 -21.10 11.63
N PHE A 29 2.76 -21.72 10.85
CA PHE A 29 3.02 -22.09 9.46
C PHE A 29 2.55 -21.02 8.46
N ARG A 30 1.49 -20.26 8.79
CA ARG A 30 1.06 -19.10 8.00
C ARG A 30 0.49 -17.97 8.85
N THR A 31 0.81 -16.74 8.44
CA THR A 31 0.20 -15.48 8.88
C THR A 31 -0.63 -14.86 7.75
N ALA A 32 -1.77 -14.24 8.07
CA ALA A 32 -2.64 -13.58 7.08
C ALA A 32 -3.39 -12.37 7.68
N TRP A 33 -3.60 -11.32 6.89
CA TRP A 33 -4.31 -10.11 7.32
C TRP A 33 -5.83 -10.23 7.13
N ALA A 34 -6.60 -9.76 8.10
CA ALA A 34 -8.05 -9.93 8.11
C ALA A 34 -8.82 -8.83 7.34
N PRO A 35 -9.83 -9.18 6.51
CA PRO A 35 -10.76 -8.24 5.89
C PRO A 35 -11.77 -7.61 6.88
N PRO A 36 -12.36 -6.44 6.54
CA PRO A 36 -11.72 -5.42 5.71
C PRO A 36 -10.38 -5.04 6.35
N TYR A 37 -9.34 -4.85 5.53
CA TYR A 37 -7.92 -4.75 5.94
C TYR A 37 -7.65 -3.74 7.06
N ASN A 38 -7.85 -4.19 8.30
CA ASN A 38 -7.74 -3.43 9.52
C ASN A 38 -6.36 -3.73 10.12
N LEU A 39 -5.58 -2.68 10.33
CA LEU A 39 -4.23 -2.73 10.88
C LEU A 39 -4.14 -3.44 12.24
N ASP A 40 -5.23 -3.65 12.97
CA ASP A 40 -5.16 -4.36 14.25
C ASP A 40 -5.32 -5.90 14.15
N THR A 41 -5.92 -6.48 13.11
CA THR A 41 -6.31 -7.91 13.16
C THR A 41 -5.46 -8.82 12.26
N LEU A 42 -4.64 -9.67 12.88
CA LEU A 42 -3.84 -10.70 12.22
C LEU A 42 -4.40 -12.11 12.49
N LEU A 43 -4.48 -12.96 11.46
CA LEU A 43 -4.72 -14.40 11.56
C LEU A 43 -3.44 -15.21 11.54
N VAL A 44 -3.49 -16.35 12.23
CA VAL A 44 -2.38 -17.29 12.43
C VAL A 44 -2.88 -18.73 12.29
N ALA A 45 -2.18 -19.54 11.48
CA ALA A 45 -2.35 -21.00 11.38
C ALA A 45 -1.20 -21.72 12.10
N SER A 46 -1.55 -22.68 12.96
CA SER A 46 -0.62 -23.24 13.95
C SER A 46 -0.44 -24.77 13.86
N SER A 47 0.69 -25.24 14.40
CA SER A 47 1.12 -26.65 14.38
C SER A 47 0.26 -27.64 15.17
N ASP A 48 -0.78 -27.20 15.86
CA ASP A 48 -1.77 -28.00 16.57
C ASP A 48 -3.15 -28.01 15.91
N GLY A 49 -3.26 -27.45 14.70
CA GLY A 49 -4.53 -27.36 13.96
C GLY A 49 -5.41 -26.18 14.33
N SER A 50 -4.95 -25.29 15.22
CA SER A 50 -5.66 -24.05 15.54
C SER A 50 -5.50 -22.99 14.44
N VAL A 51 -6.60 -22.30 14.15
CA VAL A 51 -6.61 -21.01 13.46
C VAL A 51 -7.17 -19.97 14.42
N ALA A 52 -6.44 -18.88 14.62
CA ALA A 52 -6.75 -17.88 15.63
C ALA A 52 -6.42 -16.46 15.15
N SER A 53 -7.21 -15.47 15.61
CA SER A 53 -6.95 -14.05 15.35
C SER A 53 -6.39 -13.34 16.58
N TYR A 54 -5.52 -12.36 16.36
CA TYR A 54 -4.85 -11.59 17.40
C TYR A 54 -4.90 -10.09 17.06
N SER A 55 -5.08 -9.27 18.09
CA SER A 55 -4.91 -7.81 18.03
C SER A 55 -3.41 -7.46 18.01
N ILE A 56 -2.91 -6.74 17.00
CA ILE A 56 -1.52 -6.22 17.00
C ILE A 56 -1.31 -5.32 18.21
N SER A 57 -2.24 -4.40 18.50
CA SER A 57 -2.10 -3.44 19.60
C SER A 57 -1.94 -4.15 20.94
N SER A 58 -2.74 -5.19 21.18
CA SER A 58 -2.64 -6.05 22.37
C SER A 58 -1.33 -6.84 22.40
N SER A 59 -0.86 -7.27 21.23
CA SER A 59 0.39 -8.01 21.05
C SER A 59 1.62 -7.11 21.33
N ILE A 60 1.79 -6.00 20.61
CA ILE A 60 2.87 -5.03 20.82
C ILE A 60 2.87 -4.53 22.27
N ALA A 61 1.72 -4.29 22.90
CA ALA A 61 1.64 -3.93 24.31
C ALA A 61 2.25 -5.00 25.24
N ALA A 62 2.00 -6.28 25.00
CA ALA A 62 2.62 -7.37 25.77
C ALA A 62 4.15 -7.45 25.58
N SER A 63 4.66 -7.18 24.37
CA SER A 63 6.12 -7.22 24.11
C SER A 63 6.91 -6.14 24.85
N LYS A 64 6.31 -4.94 25.04
CA LYS A 64 6.95 -3.78 25.67
C LYS A 64 7.16 -3.92 27.19
N LEU A 65 6.66 -4.99 27.81
CA LEU A 65 6.90 -5.31 29.23
C LEU A 65 8.24 -6.03 29.47
N LYS A 66 9.03 -6.30 28.42
CA LYS A 66 10.42 -6.78 28.55
C LYS A 66 11.33 -5.65 29.07
N ASN A 67 11.78 -5.77 30.32
CA ASN A 67 12.65 -4.79 30.99
C ASN A 67 14.06 -4.75 30.34
N PRO A 68 14.71 -3.57 30.17
CA PRO A 68 15.96 -3.45 29.41
C PRO A 68 17.24 -3.86 30.15
N PHE A 69 17.16 -4.25 31.43
CA PHE A 69 18.31 -4.73 32.22
C PHE A 69 18.10 -6.20 32.62
N GLY A 70 19.00 -7.06 32.13
CA GLY A 70 18.84 -8.51 32.19
C GLY A 70 19.14 -9.14 33.54
N PHE A 71 18.09 -9.52 34.27
CA PHE A 71 18.09 -10.66 35.20
C PHE A 71 16.75 -11.39 35.05
N VAL A 72 16.79 -12.69 34.74
CA VAL A 72 15.59 -13.52 34.52
C VAL A 72 15.24 -14.27 35.81
N ASN A 73 14.07 -13.98 36.38
CA ASN A 73 13.46 -14.78 37.44
C ASN A 73 12.38 -15.70 36.83
N ALA A 74 12.29 -16.94 37.32
CA ALA A 74 11.65 -18.05 36.62
C ALA A 74 10.10 -18.17 36.74
N ASP A 75 9.38 -17.08 37.08
CA ASP A 75 7.92 -17.08 37.28
C ASP A 75 7.15 -16.17 36.28
N THR A 76 7.80 -15.66 35.23
CA THR A 76 7.16 -14.74 34.24
C THR A 76 6.37 -15.46 33.14
N ASP A 77 5.55 -16.43 33.51
CA ASP A 77 4.83 -17.35 32.60
C ASP A 77 3.48 -16.77 32.07
N ARG A 78 3.40 -15.43 31.93
CA ARG A 78 2.13 -14.69 31.67
C ARG A 78 2.30 -13.41 30.83
N LEU A 79 3.00 -13.49 29.69
CA LEU A 79 3.10 -12.40 28.69
C LEU A 79 2.77 -12.86 27.26
N SER A 80 1.93 -13.87 27.13
CA SER A 80 1.27 -14.29 25.89
C SER A 80 0.13 -13.34 25.50
N ALA A 81 0.12 -12.88 24.25
CA ALA A 81 -1.06 -12.20 23.69
C ALA A 81 -2.19 -13.24 23.51
N GLN A 82 -3.34 -13.02 24.15
CA GLN A 82 -4.49 -13.92 23.98
C GLN A 82 -5.17 -13.69 22.62
N PRO A 83 -5.66 -14.74 21.95
CA PRO A 83 -6.40 -14.59 20.71
C PRO A 83 -7.77 -13.93 20.96
N ASN A 84 -8.17 -13.03 20.05
CA ASN A 84 -9.50 -12.43 20.06
C ASN A 84 -10.59 -13.48 19.81
N CYS A 85 -10.30 -14.44 18.92
CA CYS A 85 -11.11 -15.63 18.65
C CYS A 85 -10.24 -16.75 18.05
N PHE A 86 -10.69 -18.01 18.22
CA PHE A 86 -9.98 -19.23 17.84
C PHE A 86 -10.97 -20.32 17.42
N ILE A 87 -10.58 -21.14 16.45
CA ILE A 87 -11.23 -22.39 16.05
C ILE A 87 -10.22 -23.53 15.95
N GLN A 88 -10.64 -24.74 16.33
CA GLN A 88 -9.90 -25.96 16.01
C GLN A 88 -10.18 -26.34 14.55
N ALA A 89 -9.37 -25.83 13.63
CA ALA A 89 -9.61 -25.92 12.20
C ALA A 89 -9.26 -27.30 11.62
N HIS A 90 -8.27 -28.02 12.17
CA HIS A 90 -7.76 -29.29 11.65
C HIS A 90 -7.41 -30.31 12.75
N TYR A 91 -7.43 -31.61 12.40
CA TYR A 91 -6.93 -32.70 13.25
C TYR A 91 -5.45 -32.97 12.97
N GLY A 92 -4.59 -32.15 13.56
CA GLY A 92 -3.17 -32.01 13.17
C GLY A 92 -2.91 -30.61 12.61
N PRO A 93 -1.67 -30.25 12.26
CA PRO A 93 -1.28 -28.92 11.78
C PRO A 93 -2.25 -28.26 10.79
N ALA A 94 -2.49 -26.96 10.98
CA ALA A 94 -3.01 -26.08 9.94
C ALA A 94 -1.79 -25.44 9.23
N TYR A 95 -1.66 -25.67 7.92
CA TYR A 95 -0.47 -25.28 7.15
C TYR A 95 -0.66 -23.93 6.44
N ASP A 96 -1.84 -23.66 5.84
CA ASP A 96 -2.13 -22.40 5.16
C ASP A 96 -3.52 -21.85 5.55
N VAL A 97 -3.65 -20.53 5.46
CA VAL A 97 -4.90 -19.77 5.64
C VAL A 97 -4.99 -18.67 4.57
N LYS A 98 -6.16 -18.55 3.95
CA LYS A 98 -6.48 -17.56 2.91
C LYS A 98 -7.88 -17.00 3.13
N PHE A 99 -8.14 -15.81 2.60
CA PHE A 99 -9.49 -15.29 2.47
C PHE A 99 -9.99 -15.46 1.03
N TYR A 100 -11.26 -15.80 0.89
CA TYR A 100 -11.98 -15.81 -0.37
C TYR A 100 -13.07 -14.72 -0.32
N GLY A 101 -13.01 -13.76 -1.24
CA GLY A 101 -13.84 -12.56 -1.23
C GLY A 101 -13.28 -11.43 -0.35
N ASP A 102 -13.89 -10.24 -0.48
CA ASP A 102 -13.49 -9.02 0.22
C ASP A 102 -14.53 -8.58 1.27
N GLY A 103 -14.08 -7.86 2.30
CA GLY A 103 -14.94 -7.29 3.34
C GLY A 103 -15.39 -8.29 4.42
N GLU A 104 -16.36 -7.90 5.25
CA GLU A 104 -16.78 -8.69 6.41
C GLU A 104 -17.33 -10.08 6.04
N ASP A 105 -18.04 -10.18 4.90
CA ASP A 105 -18.73 -11.41 4.48
C ASP A 105 -17.80 -12.39 3.73
N ALA A 106 -16.48 -12.12 3.70
CA ALA A 106 -15.47 -13.01 3.15
C ALA A 106 -15.43 -14.39 3.84
N LEU A 107 -14.98 -15.41 3.13
CA LEU A 107 -14.80 -16.77 3.64
C LEU A 107 -13.34 -16.98 4.05
N LEU A 108 -13.10 -17.20 5.35
CA LEU A 108 -11.82 -17.66 5.88
C LEU A 108 -11.64 -19.15 5.55
N LEU A 109 -10.65 -19.47 4.72
CA LEU A 109 -10.27 -20.82 4.33
C LEU A 109 -9.00 -21.27 5.06
N SER A 110 -8.94 -22.55 5.45
CA SER A 110 -7.76 -23.21 6.02
C SER A 110 -7.55 -24.60 5.44
N CYS A 111 -6.30 -25.05 5.39
CA CYS A 111 -5.92 -26.41 5.02
C CYS A 111 -4.85 -26.99 5.97
N GLY A 112 -4.71 -28.32 6.00
CA GLY A 112 -3.82 -28.97 6.95
C GLY A 112 -3.59 -30.48 6.78
N ASP A 113 -2.97 -31.06 7.82
CA ASP A 113 -2.51 -32.44 7.98
C ASP A 113 -3.64 -33.51 7.91
N ASP A 114 -4.89 -33.11 8.15
CA ASP A 114 -6.07 -33.99 7.99
C ASP A 114 -6.64 -34.04 6.55
N GLY A 115 -5.94 -33.43 5.59
CA GLY A 115 -6.27 -33.43 4.16
C GLY A 115 -7.56 -32.73 3.78
N ARG A 116 -8.11 -31.94 4.70
CA ARG A 116 -9.30 -31.13 4.47
C ARG A 116 -8.96 -29.74 3.97
N ILE A 117 -9.93 -29.13 3.32
CA ILE A 117 -10.02 -27.68 3.13
C ILE A 117 -11.32 -27.27 3.82
N ARG A 118 -11.22 -26.40 4.83
CA ARG A 118 -12.38 -25.93 5.59
C ARG A 118 -12.54 -24.42 5.48
N GLY A 119 -13.79 -23.96 5.44
CA GLY A 119 -14.16 -22.56 5.24
C GLY A 119 -15.22 -22.07 6.23
N TRP A 120 -14.99 -20.92 6.85
CA TRP A 120 -15.92 -20.25 7.78
C TRP A 120 -16.16 -18.80 7.35
N LYS A 121 -17.37 -18.26 7.53
CA LYS A 121 -17.61 -16.84 7.24
C LYS A 121 -16.88 -15.97 8.26
N TRP A 122 -16.13 -15.00 7.76
CA TRP A 122 -15.32 -14.13 8.58
C TRP A 122 -16.15 -13.33 9.59
N LYS A 123 -17.27 -12.70 9.16
CA LYS A 123 -18.23 -11.99 10.03
C LYS A 123 -18.71 -12.81 11.23
N GLU A 124 -18.93 -14.11 11.04
CA GLU A 124 -19.42 -15.02 12.09
C GLU A 124 -18.29 -15.34 13.09
N PHE A 125 -17.07 -15.51 12.59
CA PHE A 125 -15.85 -15.73 13.39
C PHE A 125 -15.34 -14.46 14.11
N SER A 126 -15.53 -13.27 13.53
CA SER A 126 -15.04 -11.98 14.06
C SER A 126 -16.03 -11.24 14.96
N SER A 127 -17.24 -11.77 15.17
CA SER A 127 -18.28 -11.12 15.96
C SER A 127 -18.00 -11.17 17.48
N PRO A 128 -18.05 -10.04 18.22
CA PRO A 128 -17.68 -9.99 19.65
C PRO A 128 -18.61 -10.80 20.58
N ASN A 129 -19.75 -11.28 20.08
CA ASN A 129 -20.63 -12.20 20.80
C ASN A 129 -20.04 -13.63 20.93
N TYR A 130 -18.98 -13.98 20.17
CA TYR A 130 -18.19 -15.20 20.36
C TYR A 130 -17.05 -15.03 21.39
N SER A 131 -17.26 -14.18 22.40
CA SER A 131 -16.29 -13.91 23.47
C SER A 131 -16.16 -15.08 24.44
N VAL A 132 -15.23 -16.00 24.13
CA VAL A 132 -14.61 -16.96 25.07
C VAL A 132 -15.61 -17.86 25.83
N SER A 133 -16.67 -18.31 25.17
CA SER A 133 -17.65 -19.25 25.72
C SER A 133 -17.26 -20.72 25.52
N SER A 134 -16.22 -21.17 26.23
CA SER A 134 -15.96 -22.55 26.72
C SER A 134 -16.07 -23.80 25.81
N GLN A 135 -16.44 -23.73 24.52
CA GLN A 135 -16.47 -24.86 23.59
C GLN A 135 -16.00 -24.47 22.19
N GLY A 136 -14.75 -24.79 21.84
CA GLY A 136 -14.14 -24.50 20.53
C GLY A 136 -14.60 -25.40 19.37
N ASN A 137 -15.81 -25.95 19.42
CA ASN A 137 -16.32 -27.00 18.53
C ASN A 137 -17.57 -26.63 17.70
N ASP A 138 -18.33 -25.60 18.08
CA ASP A 138 -19.70 -25.40 17.57
C ASP A 138 -19.83 -24.64 16.24
N THR A 139 -18.78 -23.92 15.81
CA THR A 139 -18.76 -23.21 14.51
C THR A 139 -18.52 -24.19 13.36
N LYS A 140 -19.59 -24.84 12.91
CA LYS A 140 -19.56 -25.71 11.72
C LYS A 140 -19.05 -24.94 10.49
N PRO A 141 -18.09 -25.51 9.73
CA PRO A 141 -17.64 -24.91 8.48
C PRO A 141 -18.77 -24.86 7.44
N VAL A 142 -18.77 -23.81 6.62
CA VAL A 142 -19.66 -23.62 5.47
C VAL A 142 -19.16 -24.41 4.26
N LEU A 143 -17.84 -24.58 4.14
CA LEU A 143 -17.18 -25.45 3.16
C LEU A 143 -16.34 -26.48 3.93
N ASP A 144 -16.53 -27.77 3.72
CA ASP A 144 -15.72 -28.84 4.32
C ASP A 144 -15.52 -29.94 3.27
N VAL A 145 -14.40 -29.88 2.56
CA VAL A 145 -14.06 -30.79 1.46
C VAL A 145 -12.76 -31.53 1.76
N VAL A 146 -12.60 -32.72 1.18
CA VAL A 146 -11.44 -33.61 1.37
C VAL A 146 -10.90 -33.98 0.01
N ASN A 147 -9.59 -33.83 -0.20
CA ASN A 147 -8.97 -34.25 -1.46
C ASN A 147 -9.07 -35.78 -1.63
N PRO A 148 -9.46 -36.28 -2.83
CA PRO A 148 -9.39 -37.70 -3.13
C PRO A 148 -7.97 -38.22 -2.88
N GLN A 149 -7.83 -39.33 -2.15
CA GLN A 149 -6.53 -39.96 -1.95
C GLN A 149 -6.06 -40.66 -3.23
N HIS A 150 -5.05 -40.11 -3.91
CA HIS A 150 -4.33 -40.84 -4.93
C HIS A 150 -3.16 -41.63 -4.32
N LYS A 151 -2.59 -42.57 -5.10
CA LYS A 151 -1.35 -43.23 -4.72
C LYS A 151 -0.19 -42.27 -4.94
N GLY A 152 0.54 -41.96 -3.87
CA GLY A 152 1.71 -41.08 -3.95
C GLY A 152 2.91 -41.74 -4.64
N PRO A 153 4.01 -40.99 -4.81
CA PRO A 153 5.22 -41.43 -5.53
C PRO A 153 5.77 -42.78 -5.06
N TRP A 154 5.63 -43.06 -3.77
CA TRP A 154 6.14 -44.23 -3.05
C TRP A 154 5.28 -45.50 -3.21
N GLY A 155 4.27 -45.50 -4.09
CA GLY A 155 3.52 -46.69 -4.52
C GLY A 155 2.44 -47.21 -3.55
N ALA A 156 2.50 -46.80 -2.28
CA ALA A 156 1.41 -46.92 -1.32
C ALA A 156 0.24 -45.97 -1.68
N LEU A 157 -0.90 -46.12 -0.99
CA LEU A 157 -1.78 -44.96 -0.78
C LEU A 157 -0.96 -43.90 -0.01
N SER A 158 -1.11 -42.61 -0.32
CA SER A 158 -0.42 -41.59 0.50
C SER A 158 -0.90 -41.71 1.95
N PRO A 159 -0.02 -41.97 2.93
CA PRO A 159 -0.44 -42.14 4.33
C PRO A 159 -1.06 -40.84 4.88
N ILE A 160 -0.64 -39.70 4.33
CA ILE A 160 -1.17 -38.39 4.68
C ILE A 160 -1.81 -37.78 3.42
N PRO A 161 -3.11 -37.43 3.45
CA PRO A 161 -3.79 -36.69 2.38
C PRO A 161 -3.55 -35.16 2.48
N GLU A 162 -2.43 -34.75 3.11
CA GLU A 162 -2.24 -33.38 3.60
C GLU A 162 -2.19 -32.30 2.53
N ASN A 163 -2.73 -31.15 2.88
CA ASN A 163 -2.84 -29.97 2.02
C ASN A 163 -1.88 -28.88 2.51
N ASN A 164 -0.83 -28.59 1.74
CA ASN A 164 0.28 -27.75 2.18
C ASN A 164 0.06 -26.26 1.96
N ALA A 165 -0.64 -25.89 0.89
CA ALA A 165 -0.86 -24.51 0.48
C ALA A 165 -2.21 -24.32 -0.22
N LEU A 166 -2.77 -23.11 -0.10
CA LEU A 166 -4.03 -22.70 -0.75
C LEU A 166 -3.84 -21.52 -1.70
N ALA A 167 -4.57 -21.55 -2.81
CA ALA A 167 -4.78 -20.40 -3.69
C ALA A 167 -6.28 -20.22 -3.99
N VAL A 168 -6.69 -19.01 -4.36
CA VAL A 168 -8.10 -18.65 -4.56
C VAL A 168 -8.31 -17.85 -5.84
N ASN A 169 -9.38 -18.18 -6.58
CA ASN A 169 -9.89 -17.39 -7.69
C ASN A 169 -11.34 -16.99 -7.41
N THR A 170 -11.54 -15.74 -7.00
CA THR A 170 -12.83 -15.13 -6.69
C THR A 170 -13.70 -14.82 -7.90
N GLN A 171 -13.14 -14.82 -9.12
CA GLN A 171 -13.89 -14.59 -10.36
C GLN A 171 -14.58 -15.87 -10.86
N GLU A 172 -13.93 -17.02 -10.70
CA GLU A 172 -14.39 -18.33 -11.20
C GLU A 172 -14.90 -19.25 -10.07
N GLY A 173 -15.24 -18.70 -8.89
CA GLY A 173 -15.87 -19.44 -7.80
C GLY A 173 -15.01 -20.56 -7.19
N SER A 174 -13.68 -20.44 -7.24
CA SER A 174 -12.78 -21.60 -7.09
C SER A 174 -11.70 -21.44 -6.01
N VAL A 175 -11.45 -22.52 -5.26
CA VAL A 175 -10.30 -22.68 -4.35
C VAL A 175 -9.41 -23.82 -4.86
N PHE A 176 -8.10 -23.63 -4.77
CA PHE A 176 -7.09 -24.59 -5.18
C PHE A 176 -6.23 -25.02 -4.00
N ALA A 177 -5.88 -26.31 -3.92
CA ALA A 177 -4.97 -26.84 -2.91
C ALA A 177 -3.80 -27.62 -3.54
N ALA A 178 -2.60 -27.42 -3.01
CA ALA A 178 -1.45 -28.28 -3.22
C ALA A 178 -1.47 -29.43 -2.21
N SER A 179 -1.42 -30.68 -2.70
CA SER A 179 -1.50 -31.89 -1.88
C SER A 179 -0.18 -32.67 -1.86
N GLY A 180 0.08 -33.39 -0.76
CA GLY A 180 1.26 -34.25 -0.62
C GLY A 180 1.30 -35.44 -1.59
N ASP A 181 0.19 -35.83 -2.20
CA ASP A 181 0.10 -36.90 -3.19
C ASP A 181 0.56 -36.51 -4.62
N SER A 182 1.26 -35.37 -4.76
CA SER A 182 1.78 -34.81 -6.03
C SER A 182 0.73 -34.22 -6.99
N CYS A 183 -0.52 -34.12 -6.52
CA CYS A 183 -1.65 -33.58 -7.27
C CYS A 183 -2.05 -32.18 -6.73
N ALA A 184 -2.59 -31.33 -7.60
CA ALA A 184 -3.30 -30.12 -7.16
C ALA A 184 -4.79 -30.24 -7.49
N TYR A 185 -5.65 -29.76 -6.59
CA TYR A 185 -7.09 -29.95 -6.66
C TYR A 185 -7.82 -28.60 -6.76
N CYS A 186 -8.77 -28.48 -7.69
CA CYS A 186 -9.65 -27.31 -7.84
C CYS A 186 -11.06 -27.65 -7.35
N TRP A 187 -11.55 -26.91 -6.37
CA TRP A 187 -12.89 -27.06 -5.79
C TRP A 187 -13.74 -25.83 -6.04
N ASP A 188 -15.02 -26.08 -6.26
CA ASP A 188 -16.07 -25.07 -6.34
C ASP A 188 -16.50 -24.64 -4.94
N VAL A 189 -16.36 -23.34 -4.64
CA VAL A 189 -16.58 -22.79 -3.30
C VAL A 189 -18.07 -22.74 -2.93
N GLU A 190 -18.96 -22.56 -3.92
CA GLU A 190 -20.41 -22.52 -3.69
C GLU A 190 -21.02 -23.92 -3.56
N THR A 191 -20.62 -24.87 -4.42
CA THR A 191 -21.23 -26.20 -4.46
C THR A 191 -20.44 -27.29 -3.72
N GLY A 192 -19.22 -27.00 -3.25
CA GLY A 192 -18.35 -27.96 -2.57
C GLY A 192 -17.88 -29.11 -3.46
N LYS A 193 -17.92 -28.95 -4.79
CA LYS A 193 -17.62 -30.01 -5.76
C LYS A 193 -16.24 -29.85 -6.37
N LEU A 194 -15.57 -30.98 -6.59
CA LEU A 194 -14.30 -31.04 -7.31
C LEU A 194 -14.52 -30.68 -8.80
N LYS A 195 -13.88 -29.61 -9.27
CA LYS A 195 -13.96 -29.11 -10.66
C LYS A 195 -12.87 -29.72 -11.55
N MET A 196 -11.65 -29.83 -11.03
CA MET A 196 -10.47 -30.26 -11.79
C MET A 196 -9.42 -30.88 -10.86
N VAL A 197 -8.58 -31.78 -11.41
CA VAL A 197 -7.36 -32.27 -10.75
C VAL A 197 -6.19 -32.12 -11.72
N PHE A 198 -5.09 -31.54 -11.25
CA PHE A 198 -3.89 -31.27 -12.03
C PHE A 198 -2.81 -32.29 -11.68
N ASN A 199 -2.63 -33.26 -12.58
CA ASN A 199 -1.74 -34.40 -12.38
C ASN A 199 -0.53 -34.31 -13.30
N GLY A 200 0.68 -34.57 -12.77
CA GLY A 200 1.88 -34.73 -13.59
C GLY A 200 3.19 -34.32 -12.93
N HIS A 201 3.17 -33.70 -11.74
CA HIS A 201 4.34 -33.68 -10.87
C HIS A 201 4.71 -35.11 -10.45
N VAL A 202 6.01 -35.34 -10.21
CA VAL A 202 6.53 -36.67 -9.84
C VAL A 202 6.62 -36.83 -8.33
N GLU A 203 6.68 -35.73 -7.59
CA GLU A 203 6.84 -35.69 -6.14
C GLU A 203 5.93 -34.63 -5.49
N TYR A 204 5.85 -34.69 -4.17
CA TYR A 204 5.15 -33.82 -3.22
C TYR A 204 5.01 -32.35 -3.65
N LEU A 205 3.83 -31.73 -3.49
CA LEU A 205 3.61 -30.30 -3.78
C LEU A 205 3.71 -29.44 -2.51
N HIS A 206 4.65 -28.48 -2.52
CA HIS A 206 4.86 -27.56 -1.39
C HIS A 206 3.99 -26.31 -1.47
N CYS A 207 3.82 -25.74 -2.67
CA CYS A 207 3.23 -24.42 -2.84
C CYS A 207 2.36 -24.29 -4.09
N ILE A 208 1.33 -23.44 -4.02
CA ILE A 208 0.43 -23.11 -5.12
C ILE A 208 0.04 -21.62 -5.08
N VAL A 209 -0.06 -21.00 -6.26
CA VAL A 209 -0.58 -19.64 -6.46
C VAL A 209 -1.50 -19.61 -7.69
N ALA A 210 -2.49 -18.71 -7.71
CA ALA A 210 -3.41 -18.54 -8.83
C ALA A 210 -3.07 -17.30 -9.67
N ARG A 211 -3.23 -17.41 -10.99
CA ARG A 211 -3.27 -16.28 -11.93
C ARG A 211 -4.72 -16.08 -12.34
N ASN A 212 -5.43 -15.19 -11.65
CA ASN A 212 -6.85 -14.97 -11.84
C ASN A 212 -7.15 -14.30 -13.19
N SER A 213 -6.28 -13.42 -13.67
CA SER A 213 -6.39 -12.77 -14.99
C SER A 213 -6.43 -13.77 -16.16
N SER A 214 -5.69 -14.87 -16.02
CA SER A 214 -5.45 -15.87 -17.06
C SER A 214 -6.25 -17.16 -16.83
N ASN A 215 -6.98 -17.26 -15.72
CA ASN A 215 -7.52 -18.49 -15.14
C ASN A 215 -6.53 -19.68 -15.21
N GLN A 216 -5.35 -19.48 -14.60
CA GLN A 216 -4.29 -20.48 -14.46
C GLN A 216 -3.89 -20.65 -12.99
N ILE A 217 -3.22 -21.76 -12.68
CA ILE A 217 -2.48 -21.92 -11.41
C ILE A 217 -1.00 -22.19 -11.70
N ILE A 218 -0.16 -21.91 -10.70
CA ILE A 218 1.25 -22.28 -10.68
C ILE A 218 1.52 -23.12 -9.44
N THR A 219 2.13 -24.30 -9.61
CA THR A 219 2.51 -25.23 -8.53
C THR A 219 4.03 -25.38 -8.43
N GLY A 220 4.55 -25.54 -7.22
CA GLY A 220 5.95 -25.92 -6.95
C GLY A 220 6.04 -27.25 -6.19
N SER A 221 7.02 -28.07 -6.56
CA SER A 221 7.15 -29.46 -6.11
C SER A 221 8.57 -29.80 -5.66
N GLU A 222 8.67 -30.84 -4.83
CA GLU A 222 9.92 -31.54 -4.52
C GLU A 222 10.61 -32.12 -5.77
N ASP A 223 9.89 -32.31 -6.89
CA ASP A 223 10.46 -32.75 -8.19
C ASP A 223 11.37 -31.70 -8.86
N GLY A 224 11.53 -30.53 -8.24
CA GLY A 224 12.39 -29.45 -8.68
C GLY A 224 11.82 -28.59 -9.81
N THR A 225 10.58 -28.83 -10.21
CA THR A 225 9.89 -28.03 -11.21
C THR A 225 8.85 -27.10 -10.61
N THR A 226 8.68 -25.95 -11.24
CA THR A 226 7.50 -25.11 -11.11
C THR A 226 6.65 -25.32 -12.36
N ARG A 227 5.34 -25.49 -12.26
CA ARG A 227 4.48 -25.78 -13.41
C ARG A 227 3.27 -24.88 -13.46
N ILE A 228 2.98 -24.37 -14.65
CA ILE A 228 1.79 -23.55 -14.93
C ILE A 228 0.74 -24.46 -15.57
N TRP A 229 -0.50 -24.35 -15.10
CA TRP A 229 -1.63 -25.16 -15.56
C TRP A 229 -2.79 -24.26 -15.97
N ASP A 230 -3.44 -24.62 -17.08
CA ASP A 230 -4.69 -24.00 -17.53
C ASP A 230 -5.88 -24.65 -16.81
N CYS A 231 -6.65 -23.84 -16.07
CA CYS A 231 -7.72 -24.36 -15.20
C CYS A 231 -8.95 -24.87 -15.97
N LYS A 232 -9.09 -24.51 -17.25
CA LYS A 232 -10.24 -24.88 -18.10
C LYS A 232 -10.04 -26.23 -18.77
N SER A 233 -8.80 -26.60 -19.07
CA SER A 233 -8.42 -27.83 -19.76
C SER A 233 -7.67 -28.84 -18.87
N GLY A 234 -7.24 -28.44 -17.67
CA GLY A 234 -6.45 -29.27 -16.75
C GLY A 234 -5.01 -29.52 -17.19
N LYS A 235 -4.57 -28.91 -18.30
CA LYS A 235 -3.26 -29.20 -18.91
C LYS A 235 -2.16 -28.31 -18.33
N CYS A 236 -0.99 -28.90 -18.09
CA CYS A 236 0.24 -28.15 -17.88
C CYS A 236 0.57 -27.40 -19.19
N THR A 237 0.62 -26.07 -19.13
CA THR A 237 0.98 -25.19 -20.26
C THR A 237 2.48 -24.98 -20.34
N GLN A 238 3.16 -24.92 -19.19
CA GLN A 238 4.59 -24.62 -19.10
C GLN A 238 5.24 -25.33 -17.91
N VAL A 239 6.43 -25.90 -18.14
CA VAL A 239 7.29 -26.48 -17.09
C VAL A 239 8.54 -25.62 -16.96
N ILE A 240 8.74 -25.05 -15.78
CA ILE A 240 9.87 -24.22 -15.39
C ILE A 240 10.81 -25.09 -14.52
N ASP A 241 12.10 -25.12 -14.87
CA ASP A 241 13.16 -25.75 -14.07
C ASP A 241 14.12 -24.64 -13.61
N PRO A 242 14.00 -24.13 -12.36
CA PRO A 242 14.87 -23.09 -11.82
C PRO A 242 16.36 -23.44 -11.85
N VAL A 243 16.70 -24.73 -11.79
CA VAL A 243 18.04 -25.27 -11.53
C VAL A 243 18.64 -25.95 -12.78
N LYS A 244 17.99 -25.82 -13.94
CA LYS A 244 18.31 -26.52 -15.22
C LYS A 244 19.78 -26.50 -15.66
N HIS A 245 20.53 -25.45 -15.27
CA HIS A 245 21.94 -25.25 -15.62
C HIS A 245 22.92 -25.52 -14.45
N LEU A 246 22.44 -25.90 -13.27
CA LEU A 246 23.21 -26.04 -12.02
C LEU A 246 23.27 -27.49 -11.50
N LYS A 247 23.00 -28.49 -12.35
CA LYS A 247 22.94 -29.92 -12.00
C LYS A 247 24.33 -30.56 -11.77
N LEU A 248 25.03 -30.07 -10.75
CA LEU A 248 26.14 -30.76 -10.09
C LEU A 248 25.60 -32.07 -9.48
N LYS A 249 26.27 -33.19 -9.78
CA LYS A 249 25.86 -34.52 -9.30
C LYS A 249 25.85 -34.55 -7.76
N GLY A 250 24.66 -34.67 -7.17
CA GLY A 250 24.47 -34.83 -5.72
C GLY A 250 23.72 -33.69 -5.02
N SER A 251 23.44 -32.57 -5.68
CA SER A 251 22.49 -31.58 -5.12
C SER A 251 21.06 -32.04 -5.40
N ALA A 252 20.28 -32.24 -4.34
CA ALA A 252 18.82 -32.19 -4.46
C ALA A 252 18.39 -30.77 -4.86
N SER A 253 17.27 -30.67 -5.58
CA SER A 253 16.69 -29.40 -6.04
C SER A 253 15.18 -29.51 -5.99
N TRP A 254 14.57 -28.94 -4.95
CA TRP A 254 13.12 -28.81 -4.78
C TRP A 254 12.69 -27.37 -5.01
N VAL A 255 11.39 -27.12 -5.25
CA VAL A 255 10.81 -25.77 -5.23
C VAL A 255 10.10 -25.57 -3.89
N GLY A 256 10.64 -24.73 -3.02
CA GLY A 256 10.11 -24.55 -1.65
C GLY A 256 8.87 -23.65 -1.60
N CYS A 257 8.94 -22.50 -2.26
CA CYS A 257 7.85 -21.53 -2.33
C CYS A 257 7.88 -20.75 -3.64
N VAL A 258 6.72 -20.24 -4.05
CA VAL A 258 6.55 -19.39 -5.22
C VAL A 258 5.66 -18.19 -4.88
N ALA A 259 5.95 -17.04 -5.50
CA ALA A 259 5.14 -15.84 -5.40
C ALA A 259 4.87 -15.24 -6.79
N LEU A 260 3.73 -14.58 -6.92
CA LEU A 260 3.36 -13.74 -8.06
C LEU A 260 3.28 -12.28 -7.62
N ASP A 261 3.59 -11.37 -8.54
CA ASP A 261 3.36 -9.95 -8.35
C ASP A 261 1.88 -9.56 -8.60
N ALA A 262 1.51 -8.33 -8.26
CA ALA A 262 0.14 -7.83 -8.41
C ALA A 262 -0.35 -7.71 -9.87
N SER A 263 0.55 -7.76 -10.87
CA SER A 263 0.22 -7.83 -12.30
C SER A 263 0.21 -9.26 -12.86
N GLU A 264 0.41 -10.28 -12.01
CA GLU A 264 0.50 -11.71 -12.38
C GLU A 264 1.50 -12.02 -13.51
N SER A 265 2.49 -11.14 -13.72
CA SER A 265 3.42 -11.15 -14.84
C SER A 265 4.85 -11.53 -14.43
N TRP A 266 5.17 -11.38 -13.15
CA TRP A 266 6.44 -11.78 -12.55
C TRP A 266 6.22 -12.92 -11.56
N LEU A 267 7.06 -13.96 -11.69
CA LEU A 267 7.07 -15.14 -10.83
C LEU A 267 8.43 -15.25 -10.15
N ALA A 268 8.45 -15.26 -8.83
CA ALA A 268 9.61 -15.66 -8.05
C ALA A 268 9.43 -17.12 -7.60
N CYS A 269 10.46 -17.94 -7.76
CA CYS A 269 10.51 -19.31 -7.22
C CYS A 269 11.77 -19.47 -6.37
N SER A 270 11.65 -20.01 -5.15
CA SER A 270 12.81 -20.51 -4.42
C SER A 270 13.17 -21.93 -4.86
N SER A 271 14.47 -22.22 -4.94
CA SER A 271 14.95 -23.60 -5.03
C SER A 271 16.25 -23.76 -4.25
N GLY A 272 16.18 -24.50 -3.14
CA GLY A 272 17.24 -24.57 -2.13
C GLY A 272 17.66 -23.17 -1.67
N ARG A 273 18.92 -22.79 -1.98
CA ARG A 273 19.53 -21.49 -1.63
C ARG A 273 19.60 -20.52 -2.81
N ASN A 274 18.63 -20.56 -3.70
CA ASN A 274 18.51 -19.62 -4.83
C ASN A 274 17.07 -19.18 -4.97
N ILE A 275 16.86 -17.96 -5.45
CA ILE A 275 15.59 -17.49 -6.00
C ILE A 275 15.80 -17.30 -7.50
N SER A 276 14.90 -17.79 -8.34
CA SER A 276 14.85 -17.45 -9.76
C SER A 276 13.64 -16.56 -10.02
N LEU A 277 13.88 -15.38 -10.60
CA LEU A 277 12.83 -14.48 -11.09
C LEU A 277 12.54 -14.77 -12.56
N TRP A 278 11.27 -14.90 -12.91
CA TRP A 278 10.78 -15.17 -14.26
C TRP A 278 9.79 -14.09 -14.70
N ASN A 279 9.96 -13.62 -15.93
CA ASN A 279 8.96 -12.84 -16.65
C ASN A 279 8.04 -13.83 -17.37
N LEU A 280 6.78 -13.96 -16.93
CA LEU A 280 5.84 -14.94 -17.46
C LEU A 280 5.40 -14.67 -18.91
N PRO A 281 5.04 -13.43 -19.30
CA PRO A 281 4.82 -13.09 -20.71
C PRO A 281 5.99 -13.45 -21.65
N ALA A 282 7.24 -13.21 -21.23
CA ALA A 282 8.43 -13.57 -22.01
C ALA A 282 8.80 -15.06 -21.89
N SER A 283 8.34 -15.75 -20.83
CA SER A 283 8.77 -17.11 -20.45
C SER A 283 10.27 -17.26 -20.14
N GLU A 284 10.93 -16.17 -19.75
CA GLU A 284 12.37 -16.11 -19.51
C GLU A 284 12.72 -15.84 -18.04
N CYS A 285 13.86 -16.39 -17.59
CA CYS A 285 14.42 -16.14 -16.27
C CYS A 285 15.32 -14.90 -16.32
N VAL A 286 14.87 -13.81 -15.69
CA VAL A 286 15.50 -12.48 -15.79
C VAL A 286 16.64 -12.32 -14.77
N SER A 287 16.50 -12.88 -13.57
CA SER A 287 17.56 -12.83 -12.55
C SER A 287 17.60 -14.11 -11.70
N LYS A 288 18.77 -14.39 -11.13
CA LYS A 288 18.99 -15.49 -10.18
C LYS A 288 19.74 -14.97 -8.96
N ILE A 289 19.09 -15.08 -7.82
CA ILE A 289 19.51 -14.44 -6.56
C ILE A 289 20.02 -15.54 -5.62
N PRO A 290 21.33 -15.63 -5.33
CA PRO A 290 21.85 -16.59 -4.37
C PRO A 290 21.52 -16.13 -2.94
N THR A 291 20.93 -17.02 -2.13
CA THR A 291 20.59 -16.76 -0.72
C THR A 291 21.55 -17.48 0.22
N ARG A 292 21.66 -17.02 1.48
CA ARG A 292 22.58 -17.63 2.47
C ARG A 292 22.05 -18.95 3.01
N ALA A 293 20.79 -18.96 3.46
CA ALA A 293 20.00 -20.16 3.76
C ALA A 293 18.83 -20.36 2.77
N CYS A 294 18.02 -21.40 3.01
CA CYS A 294 16.84 -21.72 2.20
C CYS A 294 15.68 -20.77 2.54
N VAL A 295 14.98 -20.29 1.50
CA VAL A 295 13.77 -19.47 1.64
C VAL A 295 12.57 -20.37 1.87
N GLN A 296 11.78 -20.08 2.91
CA GLN A 296 10.58 -20.84 3.29
C GLN A 296 9.31 -20.15 2.78
N ASP A 297 9.24 -18.82 2.81
CA ASP A 297 8.12 -18.04 2.24
C ASP A 297 8.61 -16.74 1.60
N MET A 298 7.85 -16.24 0.63
CA MET A 298 8.20 -15.05 -0.15
C MET A 298 6.96 -14.32 -0.65
N LEU A 299 7.07 -13.01 -0.85
CA LEU A 299 6.04 -12.19 -1.50
C LEU A 299 6.65 -11.02 -2.28
N PHE A 300 5.89 -10.49 -3.22
CA PHE A 300 6.22 -9.23 -3.89
C PHE A 300 5.69 -8.04 -3.11
N ASP A 301 6.53 -7.02 -2.96
CA ASP A 301 6.17 -5.69 -2.49
C ASP A 301 6.57 -4.69 -3.57
N ASN A 302 5.62 -4.37 -4.44
CA ASN A 302 5.88 -3.61 -5.67
C ASN A 302 6.99 -4.31 -6.49
N ASN A 303 7.97 -3.57 -7.00
CA ASN A 303 9.10 -4.12 -7.77
C ASN A 303 10.23 -4.68 -6.87
N GLN A 304 9.88 -5.32 -5.75
CA GLN A 304 10.82 -5.85 -4.76
C GLN A 304 10.34 -7.21 -4.23
N ILE A 305 11.28 -8.10 -3.91
CA ILE A 305 11.00 -9.44 -3.42
C ILE A 305 11.35 -9.50 -1.93
N LEU A 306 10.36 -9.74 -1.08
CA LEU A 306 10.53 -10.01 0.34
C LEU A 306 10.61 -11.51 0.58
N THR A 307 11.53 -11.93 1.45
CA THR A 307 11.78 -13.35 1.74
C THR A 307 12.10 -13.60 3.20
N VAL A 308 11.68 -14.78 3.69
CA VAL A 308 12.01 -15.33 5.01
C VAL A 308 12.41 -16.80 4.89
N GLY A 309 13.10 -17.34 5.89
CA GLY A 309 13.44 -18.76 5.93
C GLY A 309 14.26 -19.16 7.14
N THR A 310 15.23 -20.04 6.92
CA THR A 310 16.09 -20.58 8.00
C THR A 310 17.15 -19.58 8.50
N ASP A 311 17.42 -18.49 7.76
CA ASP A 311 18.12 -17.34 8.31
C ASP A 311 17.14 -16.45 9.10
N PRO A 312 17.53 -15.92 10.28
CA PRO A 312 16.70 -15.01 11.08
C PRO A 312 16.65 -13.58 10.48
N LEU A 313 16.49 -13.47 9.16
CA LEU A 313 16.56 -12.26 8.37
C LEU A 313 15.37 -12.17 7.42
N VAL A 314 14.60 -11.08 7.50
CA VAL A 314 13.76 -10.64 6.38
C VAL A 314 14.68 -9.97 5.37
N ASN A 315 14.83 -10.57 4.19
CA ASN A 315 15.66 -10.02 3.12
C ASN A 315 14.75 -9.40 2.05
N ARG A 316 15.04 -8.15 1.68
CA ARG A 316 14.35 -7.38 0.64
C ARG A 316 15.30 -7.22 -0.54
N PHE A 317 14.95 -7.79 -1.69
CA PHE A 317 15.72 -7.71 -2.93
C PHE A 317 15.03 -6.80 -3.96
N ASP A 318 15.79 -6.20 -4.87
CA ASP A 318 15.26 -5.68 -6.13
C ASP A 318 15.02 -6.82 -7.15
N MET A 319 14.45 -6.49 -8.32
CA MET A 319 14.23 -7.45 -9.41
C MET A 319 15.53 -8.01 -10.02
N ASN A 320 16.67 -7.37 -9.81
CA ASN A 320 17.97 -7.80 -10.33
C ASN A 320 18.70 -8.76 -9.36
N GLY A 321 18.28 -8.82 -8.09
CA GLY A 321 18.90 -9.59 -7.02
C GLY A 321 19.78 -8.78 -6.06
N THR A 322 19.79 -7.44 -6.17
CA THR A 322 20.48 -6.56 -5.22
C THR A 322 19.75 -6.59 -3.88
N ILE A 323 20.47 -6.82 -2.78
CA ILE A 323 19.91 -6.67 -1.43
C ILE A 323 19.69 -5.17 -1.17
N LEU A 324 18.42 -4.78 -0.99
CA LEU A 324 18.01 -3.42 -0.62
C LEU A 324 18.00 -3.23 0.90
N SER A 325 17.55 -4.24 1.65
CA SER A 325 17.67 -4.26 3.12
C SER A 325 17.65 -5.67 3.68
N GLN A 326 18.18 -5.82 4.89
CA GLN A 326 18.09 -7.02 5.71
C GLN A 326 17.62 -6.60 7.12
N ILE A 327 16.57 -7.21 7.64
CA ILE A 327 16.03 -6.91 8.97
C ILE A 327 16.13 -8.16 9.85
N GLN A 328 16.77 -8.02 11.00
CA GLN A 328 17.00 -9.10 11.96
C GLN A 328 15.72 -9.41 12.75
N CYS A 329 15.26 -10.66 12.71
CA CYS A 329 14.14 -11.16 13.51
C CYS A 329 14.64 -11.95 14.75
N ALA A 330 13.73 -12.22 15.68
CA ALA A 330 14.08 -12.69 17.03
C ALA A 330 14.53 -14.18 17.16
N PRO A 331 13.98 -15.16 16.42
CA PRO A 331 14.40 -16.56 16.48
C PRO A 331 14.92 -17.12 15.13
N SER A 332 15.48 -18.32 15.16
CA SER A 332 16.30 -18.91 14.09
C SER A 332 15.56 -19.68 12.98
N SER A 333 14.26 -19.47 12.77
CA SER A 333 13.55 -19.89 11.55
C SER A 333 12.21 -19.18 11.42
N SER A 334 11.98 -18.56 10.27
CA SER A 334 10.77 -17.81 9.93
C SER A 334 10.06 -18.47 8.75
N PHE A 335 8.94 -19.13 9.05
CA PHE A 335 8.19 -19.97 8.11
C PHE A 335 7.22 -19.21 7.21
N SER A 336 6.75 -18.02 7.62
CA SER A 336 5.82 -17.22 6.80
C SER A 336 6.06 -15.71 6.87
N ILE A 337 5.69 -15.00 5.81
CA ILE A 337 5.65 -13.54 5.80
C ILE A 337 4.35 -13.04 5.15
N SER A 338 3.72 -12.03 5.76
CA SER A 338 2.49 -11.43 5.24
C SER A 338 2.51 -9.91 5.39
N LEU A 339 2.42 -9.20 4.27
CA LEU A 339 2.45 -7.74 4.18
C LEU A 339 1.04 -7.14 4.19
N HIS A 340 0.82 -6.12 5.03
CA HIS A 340 -0.39 -5.30 5.05
C HIS A 340 -0.27 -4.18 4.01
N SER A 341 -1.40 -3.71 3.47
CA SER A 341 -1.49 -2.60 2.50
C SER A 341 -0.95 -1.25 2.99
N ALA A 342 -0.58 -1.15 4.28
CA ALA A 342 0.00 0.01 4.93
C ALA A 342 1.46 -0.23 5.40
N GLY A 343 2.18 -1.17 4.76
CA GLY A 343 3.62 -1.37 4.98
C GLY A 343 4.02 -2.17 6.22
N VAL A 344 3.05 -2.71 6.98
CA VAL A 344 3.32 -3.57 8.15
C VAL A 344 3.47 -5.02 7.72
N MET A 345 4.61 -5.64 8.02
CA MET A 345 4.88 -7.07 7.79
C MET A 345 4.69 -7.83 9.09
N ALA A 346 3.93 -8.93 9.05
CA ALA A 346 3.93 -9.95 10.09
C ALA A 346 4.78 -11.14 9.65
N VAL A 347 5.61 -11.66 10.56
CA VAL A 347 6.51 -12.79 10.31
C VAL A 347 6.13 -13.93 11.25
N GLY A 348 5.71 -15.06 10.69
CA GLY A 348 5.43 -16.30 11.41
C GLY A 348 6.65 -17.21 11.47
N GLY A 349 6.77 -18.03 12.50
CA GLY A 349 7.90 -18.96 12.62
C GLY A 349 7.84 -19.89 13.83
N TYR A 350 9.00 -20.38 14.23
CA TYR A 350 9.14 -21.22 15.43
C TYR A 350 8.98 -20.38 16.71
N GLY A 351 8.08 -20.79 17.60
CA GLY A 351 7.78 -20.09 18.87
C GLY A 351 6.48 -19.26 18.88
N GLY A 352 5.90 -18.98 17.71
CA GLY A 352 4.63 -18.23 17.59
C GLY A 352 4.65 -17.25 16.42
N LEU A 353 3.94 -16.13 16.57
CA LEU A 353 4.30 -14.94 15.81
C LEU A 353 5.71 -14.53 16.23
N VAL A 354 6.58 -14.35 15.25
CA VAL A 354 8.03 -14.19 15.43
C VAL A 354 8.41 -12.72 15.47
N ASP A 355 7.81 -11.94 14.58
CA ASP A 355 8.01 -10.50 14.54
C ASP A 355 6.83 -9.77 13.88
N VAL A 356 6.74 -8.48 14.18
CA VAL A 356 5.94 -7.50 13.44
C VAL A 356 6.91 -6.39 13.11
N ILE A 357 7.02 -6.05 11.83
CA ILE A 357 7.93 -5.03 11.32
C ILE A 357 7.09 -3.95 10.68
N SER A 358 7.30 -2.70 11.06
CA SER A 358 6.68 -1.54 10.41
C SER A 358 7.75 -0.55 9.94
N GLN A 359 7.34 0.61 9.43
CA GLN A 359 8.26 1.72 9.11
C GLN A 359 9.16 2.16 10.27
N PHE A 360 8.81 1.81 11.51
CA PHE A 360 9.62 2.07 12.71
C PHE A 360 10.63 0.94 13.03
N GLY A 361 10.74 -0.08 12.18
CA GLY A 361 11.62 -1.24 12.36
C GLY A 361 10.91 -2.49 12.91
N SER A 362 11.71 -3.45 13.36
CA SER A 362 11.27 -4.65 14.08
C SER A 362 10.73 -4.28 15.47
N HIS A 363 9.61 -4.87 15.86
CA HIS A 363 9.02 -4.72 17.20
C HIS A 363 9.34 -5.93 18.11
N MET A 364 10.19 -6.85 17.67
CA MET A 364 10.62 -8.08 18.37
C MET A 364 9.46 -8.85 19.04
N CYS A 365 8.40 -8.99 18.23
CA CYS A 365 7.05 -9.34 18.62
C CYS A 365 6.84 -10.86 18.77
N THR A 366 7.52 -11.46 19.74
CA THR A 366 7.41 -12.88 20.10
C THR A 366 6.18 -13.14 20.98
N PHE A 367 5.16 -13.83 20.47
CA PHE A 367 3.96 -14.17 21.25
C PHE A 367 3.63 -15.66 21.19
N HIS A 368 3.62 -16.28 22.38
CA HIS A 368 3.08 -17.61 22.57
C HIS A 368 1.56 -17.56 22.61
N SER A 369 0.92 -18.61 22.11
CA SER A 369 -0.52 -18.84 22.25
C SER A 369 -0.74 -19.84 23.39
N GLU A 370 -1.59 -19.52 24.37
CA GLU A 370 -1.89 -20.42 25.51
C GLU A 370 -2.74 -21.62 25.09
N LYS A 371 -2.47 -22.80 25.66
CA LYS A 371 -3.32 -23.99 25.53
C LYS A 371 -4.01 -24.27 26.87
N ARG A 372 -5.30 -23.95 27.00
CA ARG A 372 -6.12 -24.49 28.09
C ARG A 372 -6.53 -25.91 27.74
N VAL A 373 -6.13 -26.86 28.57
CA VAL A 373 -6.67 -28.23 28.56
C VAL A 373 -7.45 -28.44 29.85
N GLU A 374 -8.76 -28.54 29.71
CA GLU A 374 -9.65 -29.29 30.62
C GLU A 374 -9.98 -30.56 29.80
N GLU A 375 -9.74 -31.78 30.28
CA GLU A 375 -10.58 -32.48 31.27
C GLU A 375 -9.80 -33.60 32.06
N PRO A 376 -10.40 -34.35 33.01
CA PRO A 376 -9.66 -34.82 34.19
C PRO A 376 -9.39 -36.34 34.36
N TRP A 377 -8.48 -36.64 35.30
CA TRP A 377 -8.18 -37.92 35.98
C TRP A 377 -7.63 -39.12 35.15
N PHE A 378 -6.37 -39.49 35.41
CA PHE A 378 -6.02 -40.63 36.30
C PHE A 378 -4.51 -40.62 36.67
N TYR A 379 -4.12 -41.33 37.74
CA TYR A 379 -2.76 -41.34 38.34
C TYR A 379 -1.93 -42.59 37.97
N LEU A 380 -0.58 -42.48 37.93
CA LEU A 380 0.39 -43.45 38.53
C LEU A 380 1.90 -43.07 38.42
N SER A 381 2.49 -42.66 39.56
CA SER A 381 3.89 -42.83 40.07
C SER A 381 5.18 -42.95 39.18
N LEU A 382 6.11 -41.96 39.32
CA LEU A 382 7.52 -41.99 39.86
C LEU A 382 8.58 -43.08 39.44
N PRO A 383 9.93 -42.89 39.61
CA PRO A 383 10.76 -41.73 40.03
C PRO A 383 12.13 -41.42 39.29
N THR A 384 12.63 -40.18 39.42
CA THR A 384 14.04 -39.64 39.53
C THR A 384 15.30 -40.22 38.81
N ASN A 385 16.10 -39.39 38.10
CA ASN A 385 17.47 -38.92 38.52
C ASN A 385 18.26 -38.02 37.51
N SER A 386 19.28 -37.32 38.04
CA SER A 386 20.10 -36.16 37.56
C SER A 386 21.20 -36.35 36.48
N LEU A 387 21.55 -35.27 35.74
CA LEU A 387 22.91 -34.63 35.66
C LEU A 387 22.98 -33.41 34.68
N SER A 388 24.12 -32.72 34.52
CA SER A 388 24.22 -31.37 33.92
C SER A 388 25.43 -31.06 33.00
N LEU A 389 25.27 -29.99 32.20
CA LEU A 389 26.25 -29.09 31.53
C LEU A 389 27.00 -29.48 30.21
N THR A 390 26.87 -28.56 29.25
CA THR A 390 27.83 -28.07 28.22
C THR A 390 28.09 -28.79 26.87
N SER A 391 27.95 -27.98 25.81
CA SER A 391 28.58 -27.99 24.47
C SER A 391 28.24 -29.10 23.44
N LEU A 392 27.59 -28.69 22.33
CA LEU A 392 28.04 -28.92 20.94
C LEU A 392 27.22 -28.05 19.95
N SER A 393 27.58 -28.04 18.66
CA SER A 393 27.25 -26.99 17.68
C SER A 393 25.92 -27.15 16.90
N ALA A 394 25.25 -26.04 16.64
CA ALA A 394 23.96 -25.95 15.92
C ALA A 394 24.08 -26.16 14.39
N ALA A 395 24.37 -27.38 13.94
CA ALA A 395 24.59 -27.69 12.52
C ALA A 395 24.03 -29.07 12.06
N TRP A 396 23.15 -29.70 12.83
CA TRP A 396 22.80 -31.13 12.68
C TRP A 396 21.30 -31.46 12.59
N LEU A 397 20.40 -30.47 12.49
CA LEU A 397 18.94 -30.68 12.58
C LEU A 397 18.19 -30.61 11.23
N THR A 398 18.77 -31.23 10.19
CA THR A 398 18.12 -31.36 8.85
C THR A 398 18.28 -32.76 8.26
N PHE A 399 18.67 -33.75 9.06
CA PHE A 399 18.81 -35.15 8.64
C PHE A 399 18.36 -36.10 9.75
N PHE A 400 17.61 -37.14 9.35
CA PHE A 400 17.04 -38.24 10.14
C PHE A 400 15.84 -37.95 11.05
N ILE A 401 14.72 -38.60 10.69
CA ILE A 401 13.65 -39.01 11.60
C ILE A 401 14.21 -40.10 12.56
N PHE A 402 13.70 -40.13 13.80
CA PHE A 402 14.10 -40.99 14.92
C PHE A 402 15.53 -40.78 15.50
N SER A 403 15.63 -40.24 16.72
CA SER A 403 15.69 -41.13 17.91
C SER A 403 15.79 -40.45 19.30
N ARG A 404 14.78 -40.75 20.15
CA ARG A 404 14.85 -41.02 21.61
C ARG A 404 15.31 -39.95 22.64
N LEU A 405 14.35 -39.68 23.55
CA LEU A 405 14.42 -39.73 25.04
C LEU A 405 14.81 -38.48 25.87
N ARG A 406 13.80 -37.99 26.61
CA ARG A 406 13.83 -37.29 27.94
C ARG A 406 14.45 -35.87 27.96
N GLY A 407 13.86 -34.86 28.61
CA GLY A 407 12.56 -34.73 29.30
C GLY A 407 12.66 -34.10 30.71
N VAL A 408 11.49 -33.68 31.25
CA VAL A 408 11.23 -33.24 32.64
C VAL A 408 11.50 -31.75 32.99
N ASP A 409 10.39 -31.02 32.90
CA ASP A 409 9.95 -29.76 33.55
C ASP A 409 9.80 -29.94 35.12
N PRO A 410 9.09 -29.14 35.97
CA PRO A 410 8.54 -27.76 35.89
C PRO A 410 8.66 -26.95 37.24
N ARG A 411 7.81 -25.91 37.44
CA ARG A 411 7.19 -25.41 38.73
C ARG A 411 7.94 -24.38 39.62
N SER A 412 7.28 -23.45 40.35
CA SER A 412 5.86 -22.97 40.30
C SER A 412 5.46 -21.83 41.29
N SER A 413 4.54 -20.97 40.82
CA SER A 413 3.29 -20.49 41.47
C SER A 413 3.30 -19.42 42.57
N GLY A 414 2.39 -18.44 42.44
CA GLY A 414 2.01 -17.48 43.50
C GLY A 414 0.83 -16.56 43.14
N ASN A 415 -0.38 -16.90 43.58
CA ASN A 415 -1.65 -16.14 43.45
C ASN A 415 -2.24 -15.97 44.89
N PRO A 416 -3.33 -15.22 45.21
CA PRO A 416 -4.11 -14.18 44.51
C PRO A 416 -4.43 -12.94 45.41
N ASN A 417 -5.52 -12.21 45.10
CA ASN A 417 -6.38 -11.37 45.99
C ASN A 417 -5.90 -9.94 46.38
N SER A 418 -6.78 -8.93 46.61
CA SER A 418 -8.21 -8.74 46.26
C SER A 418 -8.72 -7.31 46.56
N THR A 419 -9.68 -6.81 45.74
CA THR A 419 -10.79 -5.87 46.09
C THR A 419 -10.56 -4.62 46.97
N HIS A 420 -10.96 -3.42 46.49
CA HIS A 420 -12.17 -2.69 46.94
C HIS A 420 -12.46 -1.41 46.12
N THR A 421 -13.47 -0.59 46.52
CA THR A 421 -14.35 0.15 45.59
C THR A 421 -14.79 1.56 46.04
N LEU A 422 -14.83 2.52 45.08
CA LEU A 422 -15.69 3.75 45.03
C LEU A 422 -15.43 4.86 46.08
N PRO A 423 -16.01 6.10 45.97
CA PRO A 423 -16.80 6.73 44.88
C PRO A 423 -16.38 8.17 44.43
N PHE A 424 -17.09 8.66 43.41
CA PHE A 424 -17.46 10.05 42.97
C PHE A 424 -17.57 11.16 44.06
N PRO A 425 -17.52 12.50 43.73
CA PRO A 425 -18.37 13.15 42.71
C PRO A 425 -17.86 14.39 41.91
N SER A 426 -18.76 14.91 41.06
CA SER A 426 -18.73 16.14 40.22
C SER A 426 -19.33 17.37 40.99
N PRO A 427 -19.70 18.59 40.45
CA PRO A 427 -20.22 18.93 39.09
C PRO A 427 -19.96 20.37 38.49
N SER A 428 -20.65 20.67 37.37
CA SER A 428 -21.26 21.97 36.94
C SER A 428 -20.52 23.00 36.03
N SER A 429 -21.31 23.83 35.31
CA SER A 429 -20.95 24.85 34.28
C SER A 429 -21.67 26.21 34.58
N PRO A 430 -22.32 27.07 33.73
CA PRO A 430 -22.73 27.07 32.29
C PRO A 430 -22.55 28.43 31.48
N HIS A 431 -23.11 28.51 30.26
CA HIS A 431 -23.43 29.71 29.40
C HIS A 431 -22.26 30.51 28.73
N GLN A 432 -22.22 31.04 27.48
CA GLN A 432 -23.17 31.61 26.45
C GLN A 432 -23.25 33.19 26.47
N VAL A 433 -23.36 34.01 25.39
CA VAL A 433 -23.62 33.83 23.92
C VAL A 433 -23.33 35.13 23.06
N MET A 434 -23.52 35.10 21.70
CA MET A 434 -23.72 36.24 20.71
C MET A 434 -22.51 36.93 19.98
N ALA A 435 -22.80 37.72 18.92
CA ALA A 435 -21.89 38.12 17.80
C ALA A 435 -22.07 39.58 17.25
N GLY A 436 -21.22 40.05 16.30
CA GLY A 436 -21.45 41.31 15.54
C GLY A 436 -20.37 41.82 14.54
N LEU A 437 -20.77 41.93 13.25
CA LEU A 437 -20.44 42.86 12.12
C LEU A 437 -19.08 43.60 11.93
N ALA A 438 -18.78 43.98 10.66
CA ALA A 438 -17.60 44.76 10.23
C ALA A 438 -17.91 45.71 9.02
N PRO A 439 -17.12 46.80 8.78
CA PRO A 439 -17.29 47.75 7.66
C PRO A 439 -16.17 47.73 6.58
N GLU A 440 -16.31 48.58 5.55
CA GLU A 440 -15.64 48.47 4.23
C GLU A 440 -14.36 49.34 4.00
N GLY A 441 -13.51 48.88 3.06
CA GLY A 441 -13.14 49.64 1.86
C GLY A 441 -12.08 50.76 1.90
N SER A 442 -10.97 50.57 1.16
CA SER A 442 -10.17 51.68 0.60
C SER A 442 -9.49 51.28 -0.73
N ASN A 443 -9.47 52.18 -1.71
CA ASN A 443 -8.93 51.92 -3.06
C ASN A 443 -7.43 52.20 -3.15
N PHE A 444 -6.71 51.45 -3.98
CA PHE A 444 -5.28 51.64 -4.26
C PHE A 444 -4.99 51.54 -5.77
N ASP A 445 -4.09 52.38 -6.28
CA ASP A 445 -3.79 52.51 -7.73
C ASP A 445 -2.83 51.41 -8.22
N THR A 446 -3.19 50.76 -9.32
CA THR A 446 -2.46 49.63 -9.92
C THR A 446 -1.11 50.03 -10.50
N ARG A 447 -1.04 51.15 -11.24
CA ARG A 447 0.15 51.45 -12.07
C ARG A 447 1.40 51.76 -11.24
N HIS A 448 1.21 52.29 -10.04
CA HIS A 448 2.30 52.60 -9.13
C HIS A 448 2.88 51.35 -8.44
N PHE A 449 2.14 50.23 -8.45
CA PHE A 449 2.58 48.94 -7.94
C PHE A 449 3.56 48.27 -8.91
N ASP A 450 3.20 48.16 -10.19
CA ASP A 450 3.95 47.37 -11.17
C ASP A 450 5.35 47.95 -11.45
N SER A 451 5.49 49.28 -11.51
CA SER A 451 6.79 49.96 -11.61
C SER A 451 7.71 49.61 -10.44
N LYS A 452 7.18 49.70 -9.21
CA LYS A 452 7.93 49.43 -7.98
C LYS A 452 8.25 47.94 -7.79
N MET A 453 7.41 47.07 -8.35
CA MET A 453 7.64 45.62 -8.43
C MET A 453 8.83 45.32 -9.36
N SER A 454 8.94 46.03 -10.49
CA SER A 454 10.05 45.87 -11.44
C SER A 454 11.39 46.29 -10.83
N ASP A 455 11.44 47.41 -10.12
CA ASP A 455 12.66 47.89 -9.46
C ASP A 455 13.12 46.93 -8.35
N LEU A 456 12.20 46.48 -7.48
CA LEU A 456 12.50 45.63 -6.32
C LEU A 456 12.91 44.19 -6.69
N LEU A 457 12.58 43.72 -7.90
CA LEU A 457 13.03 42.41 -8.38
C LEU A 457 14.50 42.39 -8.86
N SER A 458 15.14 43.56 -8.97
CA SER A 458 16.51 43.69 -9.50
C SER A 458 17.63 43.55 -8.46
N SER A 459 17.33 43.49 -7.17
CA SER A 459 18.33 43.39 -6.10
C SER A 459 18.55 41.96 -5.59
N ASP A 460 19.80 41.53 -5.63
CA ASP A 460 20.47 40.45 -4.89
C ASP A 460 19.74 39.10 -4.66
N GLY A 461 20.20 38.07 -5.38
CA GLY A 461 20.75 36.85 -4.75
C GLY A 461 19.82 35.88 -4.00
N GLN A 462 18.51 36.12 -3.90
CA GLN A 462 17.56 35.16 -3.31
C GLN A 462 16.53 34.63 -4.33
N ASP A 463 16.36 33.32 -4.37
CA ASP A 463 15.53 32.58 -5.34
C ASP A 463 14.02 32.89 -5.20
N PHE A 464 13.61 33.23 -3.97
CA PHE A 464 12.23 33.55 -3.60
C PHE A 464 12.12 35.02 -3.21
N PHE A 465 11.19 35.74 -3.82
CA PHE A 465 10.65 36.96 -3.23
C PHE A 465 9.72 36.58 -2.08
N THR A 466 10.18 36.77 -0.84
CA THR A 466 9.38 36.58 0.38
C THR A 466 9.10 37.93 1.03
N SER A 467 7.87 38.13 1.52
CA SER A 467 7.53 39.23 2.43
C SER A 467 7.51 38.78 3.90
N TYR A 468 8.33 37.77 4.22
CA TYR A 468 8.40 37.10 5.52
C TYR A 468 9.82 36.56 5.73
N ASP A 469 10.49 37.03 6.77
CA ASP A 469 11.95 36.89 6.93
C ASP A 469 12.38 35.58 7.63
N GLU A 470 11.44 34.88 8.27
CA GLU A 470 11.74 33.63 8.99
C GLU A 470 11.82 32.43 8.02
N VAL A 471 12.91 31.65 8.10
CA VAL A 471 13.14 30.43 7.31
C VAL A 471 13.51 29.28 8.24
N TYR A 472 12.87 28.12 8.07
CA TYR A 472 12.98 26.98 8.98
C TYR A 472 13.51 25.72 8.28
N GLU A 473 14.77 25.36 8.55
CA GLU A 473 15.51 24.25 7.91
C GLU A 473 15.04 22.83 8.33
N SER A 474 14.22 22.71 9.37
CA SER A 474 13.62 21.44 9.82
C SER A 474 12.18 21.63 10.28
N PHE A 475 11.37 20.57 10.28
CA PHE A 475 9.99 20.63 10.76
C PHE A 475 9.93 20.80 12.29
N ASP A 476 10.90 20.27 13.05
CA ASP A 476 10.98 20.45 14.51
C ASP A 476 11.13 21.93 14.89
N ALA A 477 11.91 22.69 14.10
CA ALA A 477 12.14 24.11 14.34
C ALA A 477 10.88 24.97 14.10
N MET A 478 9.88 24.46 13.38
CA MET A 478 8.66 25.20 13.03
C MET A 478 7.63 25.31 14.18
N GLY A 479 7.86 24.65 15.32
CA GLY A 479 6.96 24.73 16.48
C GLY A 479 5.60 24.05 16.27
N LEU A 480 5.56 23.00 15.45
CA LEU A 480 4.35 22.23 15.16
C LEU A 480 3.92 21.36 16.36
N GLN A 481 2.64 21.01 16.43
CA GLN A 481 2.14 20.04 17.40
C GLN A 481 2.84 18.68 17.22
N GLU A 482 3.23 18.02 18.32
CA GLU A 482 3.99 16.76 18.27
C GLU A 482 3.30 15.67 17.42
N ASN A 483 1.98 15.55 17.50
CA ASN A 483 1.23 14.58 16.69
C ASN A 483 1.16 14.97 15.20
N LEU A 484 1.17 16.27 14.85
CA LEU A 484 1.31 16.71 13.45
C LEU A 484 2.72 16.41 12.93
N LEU A 485 3.74 16.72 13.74
CA LEU A 485 5.15 16.45 13.42
C LEU A 485 5.39 14.94 13.19
N ARG A 486 4.82 14.09 14.05
CA ARG A 486 4.78 12.63 13.87
C ARG A 486 4.05 12.22 12.59
N GLY A 487 2.97 12.89 12.21
CA GLY A 487 2.27 12.66 10.94
C GLY A 487 3.10 13.02 9.71
N ILE A 488 3.80 14.16 9.74
CA ILE A 488 4.73 14.61 8.70
C ILE A 488 5.87 13.59 8.49
N TYR A 489 6.52 13.15 9.58
CA TYR A 489 7.58 12.13 9.51
C TYR A 489 7.05 10.75 9.12
N ALA A 490 5.88 10.33 9.61
CA ALA A 490 5.26 9.07 9.22
C ALA A 490 4.80 9.02 7.75
N TYR A 491 4.55 10.18 7.14
CA TYR A 491 4.28 10.32 5.70
C TYR A 491 5.55 10.24 4.83
N GLY A 492 6.74 10.24 5.43
CA GLY A 492 8.04 10.14 4.74
C GLY A 492 8.70 11.47 4.38
N PHE A 493 8.28 12.60 4.97
CA PHE A 493 8.99 13.87 4.81
C PHE A 493 10.17 13.98 5.79
N GLU A 494 11.41 13.84 5.32
CA GLU A 494 12.61 14.02 6.15
C GLU A 494 12.98 15.49 6.40
N LYS A 495 12.88 16.33 5.36
CA LYS A 495 13.27 17.75 5.39
C LYS A 495 12.25 18.63 4.66
N PRO A 496 12.01 19.87 5.12
CA PRO A 496 11.16 20.81 4.42
C PRO A 496 11.81 21.27 3.10
N SER A 497 11.03 21.25 2.02
CA SER A 497 11.36 21.92 0.76
C SER A 497 11.38 23.44 0.90
N ALA A 498 12.00 24.17 -0.04
CA ALA A 498 12.15 25.62 0.03
C ALA A 498 10.83 26.41 0.25
N ILE A 499 9.70 25.91 -0.28
CA ILE A 499 8.37 26.50 -0.04
C ILE A 499 7.78 26.10 1.32
N GLN A 500 8.11 24.92 1.85
CA GLN A 500 7.70 24.51 3.21
C GLN A 500 8.48 25.27 4.29
N GLN A 501 9.81 25.43 4.11
CA GLN A 501 10.72 26.19 4.99
C GLN A 501 10.21 27.61 5.30
N ARG A 502 9.60 28.25 4.29
CA ARG A 502 9.11 29.65 4.34
C ARG A 502 7.59 29.72 4.57
N GLY A 503 6.84 28.73 4.10
CA GLY A 503 5.39 28.80 3.93
C GLY A 503 4.53 28.12 4.99
N ILE A 504 5.05 27.16 5.76
CA ILE A 504 4.27 26.49 6.82
C ILE A 504 3.99 27.49 7.96
N VAL A 505 5.04 28.03 8.57
CA VAL A 505 4.94 28.86 9.79
C VAL A 505 4.07 30.12 9.65
N PRO A 506 4.14 30.96 8.59
CA PRO A 506 3.24 32.11 8.48
C PRO A 506 1.77 31.70 8.35
N PHE A 507 1.48 30.57 7.69
CA PHE A 507 0.12 30.06 7.59
C PHE A 507 -0.35 29.49 8.94
N CYS A 508 0.49 28.76 9.68
CA CYS A 508 0.23 28.33 11.06
C CYS A 508 -0.01 29.49 12.04
N LYS A 509 0.56 30.68 11.78
CA LYS A 509 0.41 31.90 12.59
C LYS A 509 -0.89 32.67 12.29
N GLY A 510 -1.82 32.10 11.50
CA GLY A 510 -3.10 32.72 11.18
C GLY A 510 -3.04 33.87 10.17
N LEU A 511 -1.92 34.01 9.43
CA LEU A 511 -1.75 35.04 8.40
C LEU A 511 -2.33 34.58 7.06
N ASP A 512 -2.90 35.50 6.30
CA ASP A 512 -3.23 35.25 4.90
C ASP A 512 -1.94 35.00 4.09
N VAL A 513 -1.96 34.03 3.16
CA VAL A 513 -0.76 33.64 2.39
C VAL A 513 -1.03 33.51 0.89
N ILE A 514 -0.13 34.01 0.07
CA ILE A 514 -0.03 33.73 -1.37
C ILE A 514 1.29 32.99 -1.58
N GLN A 515 1.22 31.73 -1.99
CA GLN A 515 2.38 30.84 -2.10
C GLN A 515 2.46 30.25 -3.51
N GLN A 516 3.41 30.77 -4.30
CA GLN A 516 3.74 30.25 -5.61
C GLN A 516 4.99 29.35 -5.49
N ALA A 517 4.92 28.15 -6.06
CA ALA A 517 6.07 27.27 -6.25
C ALA A 517 5.80 26.28 -7.39
N GLN A 518 6.83 25.64 -7.95
CA GLN A 518 6.68 24.68 -9.05
C GLN A 518 5.77 23.48 -8.68
N SER A 519 5.37 22.65 -9.66
CA SER A 519 4.62 21.41 -9.36
C SER A 519 5.51 20.40 -8.61
N GLY A 520 4.92 19.54 -7.77
CA GLY A 520 5.67 18.52 -7.00
C GLY A 520 6.52 19.04 -5.83
N THR A 521 6.68 20.36 -5.65
CA THR A 521 7.51 21.00 -4.61
C THR A 521 6.94 20.94 -3.18
N GLY A 522 5.89 20.14 -2.92
CA GLY A 522 5.34 19.98 -1.56
C GLY A 522 4.26 21.00 -1.13
N LYS A 523 3.81 21.92 -2.01
CA LYS A 523 2.75 22.92 -1.73
C LYS A 523 1.53 22.36 -0.97
N THR A 524 1.03 21.20 -1.39
CA THR A 524 -0.14 20.55 -0.77
C THR A 524 0.13 20.18 0.69
N ALA A 525 1.32 19.67 1.00
CA ALA A 525 1.72 19.39 2.38
C ALA A 525 1.93 20.69 3.19
N THR A 526 2.38 21.79 2.56
CA THR A 526 2.48 23.11 3.22
C THR A 526 1.15 23.57 3.79
N PHE A 527 0.09 23.60 2.97
CA PHE A 527 -1.23 24.04 3.45
C PHE A 527 -1.95 23.00 4.30
N CYS A 528 -1.79 21.70 4.02
CA CYS A 528 -2.34 20.66 4.90
C CYS A 528 -1.75 20.77 6.32
N SER A 529 -0.43 20.97 6.45
CA SER A 529 0.21 21.15 7.76
C SER A 529 -0.30 22.42 8.46
N GLY A 530 -0.42 23.54 7.76
CA GLY A 530 -0.92 24.79 8.34
C GLY A 530 -2.42 24.79 8.69
N ILE A 531 -3.24 23.97 8.02
CA ILE A 531 -4.61 23.67 8.45
C ILE A 531 -4.57 22.82 9.73
N LEU A 532 -3.92 21.65 9.69
CA LEU A 532 -3.90 20.68 10.78
C LEU A 532 -3.35 21.27 12.09
N GLN A 533 -2.36 22.18 12.00
CA GLN A 533 -1.81 22.89 13.16
C GLN A 533 -2.84 23.78 13.88
N GLN A 534 -3.86 24.28 13.17
CA GLN A 534 -4.84 25.27 13.64
C GLN A 534 -6.24 24.70 13.90
N LEU A 535 -6.48 23.41 13.64
CA LEU A 535 -7.77 22.77 13.93
C LEU A 535 -7.98 22.58 15.43
N ASP A 536 -9.19 22.88 15.90
CA ASP A 536 -9.65 22.48 17.22
C ASP A 536 -10.30 21.10 17.15
N TYR A 537 -9.53 20.07 17.53
CA TYR A 537 -9.96 18.67 17.52
C TYR A 537 -11.02 18.33 18.59
N SER A 538 -11.34 19.25 19.51
CA SER A 538 -12.48 19.07 20.42
C SER A 538 -13.83 19.35 19.73
N LEU A 539 -13.82 20.11 18.62
CA LEU A 539 -15.02 20.55 17.92
C LEU A 539 -15.17 19.86 16.56
N THR A 540 -15.98 18.81 16.51
CA THR A 540 -16.28 18.04 15.29
C THR A 540 -17.25 18.76 14.33
N GLN A 541 -16.88 19.98 13.92
CA GLN A 541 -17.55 20.79 12.90
C GLN A 541 -16.51 21.32 11.90
N CYS A 542 -16.98 21.74 10.71
CA CYS A 542 -16.09 22.14 9.62
C CYS A 542 -15.37 23.45 9.97
N GLN A 543 -14.05 23.39 10.07
CA GLN A 543 -13.19 24.51 10.47
C GLN A 543 -12.27 25.01 9.34
N ALA A 544 -12.00 24.17 8.34
CA ALA A 544 -11.33 24.58 7.11
C ALA A 544 -12.08 24.11 5.87
N LEU A 545 -12.06 24.91 4.82
CA LEU A 545 -12.59 24.59 3.50
C LEU A 545 -11.49 24.74 2.44
N VAL A 546 -11.23 23.68 1.69
CA VAL A 546 -10.24 23.66 0.60
C VAL A 546 -10.96 23.45 -0.74
N LEU A 547 -10.73 24.36 -1.70
CA LEU A 547 -11.20 24.21 -3.08
C LEU A 547 -10.05 23.77 -4.00
N ALA A 548 -10.38 22.87 -4.94
CA ALA A 548 -9.50 22.42 -6.01
C ALA A 548 -10.25 22.35 -7.36
N PRO A 549 -9.57 22.57 -8.51
CA PRO A 549 -10.18 22.61 -9.84
C PRO A 549 -10.69 21.26 -10.38
N THR A 550 -10.28 20.12 -9.79
CA THR A 550 -10.66 18.77 -10.23
C THR A 550 -11.07 17.89 -9.05
N ARG A 551 -11.85 16.83 -9.33
CA ARG A 551 -12.33 15.87 -8.31
C ARG A 551 -11.18 15.02 -7.81
N GLU A 552 -10.34 14.64 -8.75
CA GLU A 552 -9.17 13.80 -8.61
C GLU A 552 -8.12 14.47 -7.71
N LEU A 553 -7.90 15.79 -7.85
CA LEU A 553 -7.04 16.57 -6.94
C LEU A 553 -7.68 16.76 -5.56
N ALA A 554 -8.98 17.04 -5.47
CA ALA A 554 -9.68 17.13 -4.18
C ALA A 554 -9.59 15.81 -3.36
N GLN A 555 -9.72 14.66 -4.03
CA GLN A 555 -9.50 13.35 -3.40
C GLN A 555 -8.03 13.09 -3.04
N GLN A 556 -7.06 13.62 -3.79
CA GLN A 556 -5.64 13.53 -3.41
C GLN A 556 -5.35 14.36 -2.15
N ILE A 557 -5.83 15.61 -2.09
CA ILE A 557 -5.67 16.50 -0.94
C ILE A 557 -6.31 15.88 0.31
N GLU A 558 -7.49 15.27 0.19
CA GLU A 558 -8.17 14.58 1.29
C GLU A 558 -7.31 13.44 1.87
N LYS A 559 -6.71 12.61 1.02
CA LYS A 559 -5.79 11.54 1.44
C LYS A 559 -4.51 12.06 2.09
N VAL A 560 -3.89 13.09 1.51
CA VAL A 560 -2.69 13.75 2.08
C VAL A 560 -3.01 14.31 3.48
N MET A 561 -4.14 15.00 3.62
CA MET A 561 -4.53 15.62 4.88
C MET A 561 -4.92 14.60 5.95
N ARG A 562 -5.56 13.48 5.58
CA ARG A 562 -5.80 12.36 6.50
C ARG A 562 -4.49 11.74 7.00
N ALA A 563 -3.54 11.46 6.10
CA ALA A 563 -2.29 10.80 6.48
C ALA A 563 -1.39 11.71 7.35
N LEU A 564 -1.31 13.01 7.04
CA LEU A 564 -0.60 13.99 7.88
C LEU A 564 -1.30 14.23 9.23
N GLY A 565 -2.62 14.04 9.30
CA GLY A 565 -3.45 14.25 10.48
C GLY A 565 -3.86 12.99 11.23
N ASP A 566 -3.25 11.84 10.95
CA ASP A 566 -3.66 10.53 11.47
C ASP A 566 -3.57 10.49 13.01
N TYR A 567 -2.41 10.85 13.56
CA TYR A 567 -2.18 10.99 15.02
C TYR A 567 -2.96 12.15 15.68
N LEU A 568 -3.70 12.95 14.91
CA LEU A 568 -4.57 14.03 15.40
C LEU A 568 -6.06 13.62 15.39
N GLY A 569 -6.42 12.48 14.80
CA GLY A 569 -7.82 12.06 14.64
C GLY A 569 -8.62 12.97 13.69
N VAL A 570 -7.97 13.53 12.67
CA VAL A 570 -8.64 14.45 11.73
C VAL A 570 -9.77 13.74 10.97
N LYS A 571 -10.85 14.48 10.70
CA LYS A 571 -11.97 14.04 9.85
C LYS A 571 -12.02 14.96 8.64
N VAL A 572 -11.72 14.42 7.46
CA VAL A 572 -11.71 15.15 6.19
C VAL A 572 -12.73 14.51 5.25
N HIS A 573 -13.50 15.31 4.50
CA HIS A 573 -14.42 14.78 3.48
C HIS A 573 -14.21 15.44 2.11
N ALA A 574 -14.34 14.63 1.05
CA ALA A 574 -14.16 15.03 -0.34
C ALA A 574 -15.50 15.34 -1.03
N CYS A 575 -15.98 16.58 -0.92
CA CYS A 575 -17.17 17.08 -1.59
C CYS A 575 -16.93 17.30 -3.10
N VAL A 576 -16.98 16.21 -3.86
CA VAL A 576 -16.73 16.19 -5.31
C VAL A 576 -17.97 15.83 -6.12
N GLY A 577 -18.09 16.38 -7.32
CA GLY A 577 -19.18 16.00 -8.24
C GLY A 577 -19.17 14.51 -8.60
N GLY A 578 -20.32 13.94 -8.92
CA GLY A 578 -20.47 12.54 -9.33
C GLY A 578 -20.74 11.55 -8.17
N THR A 579 -20.36 11.86 -6.94
CA THR A 579 -20.76 11.06 -5.76
C THR A 579 -22.24 11.30 -5.39
N SER A 580 -22.81 10.38 -4.61
CA SER A 580 -24.17 10.49 -4.06
C SER A 580 -24.31 11.70 -3.15
N VAL A 581 -25.10 12.69 -3.56
CA VAL A 581 -25.42 13.88 -2.76
C VAL A 581 -26.00 13.51 -1.39
N ARG A 582 -26.80 12.45 -1.29
CA ARG A 582 -27.37 12.01 -0.01
C ARG A 582 -26.32 11.52 0.98
N GLU A 583 -25.24 10.91 0.48
CA GLU A 583 -24.16 10.43 1.35
C GLU A 583 -23.22 11.57 1.75
N ASP A 584 -22.93 12.53 0.86
CA ASP A 584 -22.28 13.81 1.23
C ASP A 584 -23.05 14.49 2.37
N GLN A 585 -24.38 14.66 2.22
CA GLN A 585 -25.22 15.27 3.25
C GLN A 585 -25.16 14.49 4.58
N ARG A 586 -25.14 13.16 4.55
CA ARG A 586 -25.05 12.31 5.74
C ARG A 586 -23.69 12.43 6.44
N ILE A 587 -22.60 12.40 5.68
CA ILE A 587 -21.22 12.51 6.21
C ILE A 587 -21.02 13.90 6.83
N LEU A 588 -21.41 14.98 6.13
CA LEU A 588 -21.34 16.34 6.66
C LEU A 588 -22.19 16.49 7.94
N SER A 589 -23.40 15.92 7.97
CA SER A 589 -24.26 15.90 9.16
C SER A 589 -23.68 15.10 10.34
N SER A 590 -22.73 14.18 10.10
CA SER A 590 -22.03 13.41 11.15
C SER A 590 -20.83 14.14 11.77
N GLY A 591 -20.49 15.32 11.26
CA GLY A 591 -19.38 16.15 11.73
C GLY A 591 -18.04 15.77 11.11
N VAL A 592 -17.45 16.72 10.38
CA VAL A 592 -16.10 16.64 9.81
C VAL A 592 -15.30 17.89 10.17
N HIS A 593 -13.99 17.77 10.38
CA HIS A 593 -13.12 18.89 10.74
C HIS A 593 -12.74 19.75 9.52
N VAL A 594 -12.60 19.13 8.34
CA VAL A 594 -12.25 19.80 7.08
C VAL A 594 -13.10 19.27 5.92
N VAL A 595 -13.52 20.18 5.03
CA VAL A 595 -14.07 19.81 3.72
C VAL A 595 -13.07 20.19 2.64
N VAL A 596 -12.83 19.27 1.72
CA VAL A 596 -12.06 19.47 0.48
C VAL A 596 -13.02 19.23 -0.69
N GLY A 597 -13.00 20.03 -1.75
CA GLY A 597 -13.94 19.79 -2.84
C GLY A 597 -13.80 20.64 -4.09
N THR A 598 -14.60 20.28 -5.09
CA THR A 598 -14.77 21.07 -6.32
C THR A 598 -15.80 22.17 -6.10
N PRO A 599 -15.57 23.44 -6.54
CA PRO A 599 -16.44 24.59 -6.25
C PRO A 599 -17.95 24.30 -6.39
N GLY A 600 -18.40 23.78 -7.53
CA GLY A 600 -19.83 23.54 -7.77
C GLY A 600 -20.51 22.54 -6.81
N ARG A 601 -19.80 21.55 -6.24
CA ARG A 601 -20.37 20.62 -5.24
C ARG A 601 -20.34 21.24 -3.84
N VAL A 602 -19.27 21.96 -3.49
CA VAL A 602 -19.17 22.71 -2.23
C VAL A 602 -20.28 23.76 -2.14
N PHE A 603 -20.47 24.54 -3.20
CA PHE A 603 -21.53 25.54 -3.29
C PHE A 603 -22.94 24.95 -3.13
N ASP A 604 -23.21 23.80 -3.76
CA ASP A 604 -24.47 23.08 -3.59
C ASP A 604 -24.68 22.59 -2.13
N MET A 605 -23.63 22.13 -1.44
CA MET A 605 -23.73 21.70 -0.03
C MET A 605 -23.93 22.87 0.94
N LEU A 606 -23.27 24.01 0.72
CA LEU A 606 -23.50 25.26 1.46
C LEU A 606 -24.92 25.78 1.24
N ARG A 607 -25.37 25.87 -0.02
CA ARG A 607 -26.70 26.36 -0.38
C ARG A 607 -27.84 25.47 0.15
N ARG A 608 -27.60 24.17 0.32
CA ARG A 608 -28.51 23.22 0.98
C ARG A 608 -28.44 23.24 2.51
N GLN A 609 -27.62 24.11 3.12
CA GLN A 609 -27.32 24.15 4.55
C GLN A 609 -26.84 22.79 5.11
N SER A 610 -26.30 21.94 4.23
CA SER A 610 -25.80 20.60 4.57
C SER A 610 -24.32 20.65 4.95
N LEU A 611 -23.59 21.64 4.42
CA LEU A 611 -22.37 22.17 5.03
C LEU A 611 -22.75 23.47 5.75
N GLN A 612 -22.50 23.54 7.06
CA GLN A 612 -22.69 24.75 7.86
C GLN A 612 -21.39 25.57 7.87
N PRO A 613 -21.42 26.87 7.50
CA PRO A 613 -20.22 27.69 7.38
C PRO A 613 -19.73 28.30 8.70
N ASP A 614 -20.55 28.29 9.76
CA ASP A 614 -20.39 29.14 10.94
C ASP A 614 -19.07 28.97 11.69
N HIS A 615 -18.44 27.80 11.58
CA HIS A 615 -17.20 27.45 12.26
C HIS A 615 -15.96 27.44 11.34
N ILE A 616 -16.12 27.77 10.05
CA ILE A 616 -15.04 27.77 9.07
C ILE A 616 -14.13 29.00 9.30
N LYS A 617 -12.94 28.74 9.83
CA LYS A 617 -11.90 29.73 10.15
C LYS A 617 -10.87 29.91 9.03
N MET A 618 -10.77 28.93 8.13
CA MET A 618 -9.77 28.87 7.06
C MET A 618 -10.40 28.55 5.69
N PHE A 619 -10.01 29.29 4.65
CA PHE A 619 -10.37 29.05 3.26
C PHE A 619 -9.11 28.93 2.39
N VAL A 620 -8.99 27.82 1.66
CA VAL A 620 -7.82 27.53 0.83
C VAL A 620 -8.20 27.30 -0.62
N LEU A 621 -7.44 27.91 -1.52
CA LEU A 621 -7.51 27.70 -2.97
C LEU A 621 -6.21 27.03 -3.45
N ASP A 622 -6.27 25.77 -3.90
CA ASP A 622 -5.14 25.08 -4.54
C ASP A 622 -5.32 25.02 -6.07
N GLU A 623 -4.22 25.17 -6.81
CA GLU A 623 -4.21 25.48 -8.25
C GLU A 623 -5.17 26.64 -8.60
N ALA A 624 -4.98 27.76 -7.88
CA ALA A 624 -5.81 28.95 -8.00
C ALA A 624 -5.76 29.63 -9.38
N ASP A 625 -4.67 29.47 -10.13
CA ASP A 625 -4.59 29.87 -11.53
C ASP A 625 -5.66 29.17 -12.39
N GLU A 626 -5.77 27.84 -12.27
CA GLU A 626 -6.71 27.03 -13.04
C GLU A 626 -8.18 27.18 -12.62
N MET A 627 -8.44 27.43 -11.33
CA MET A 627 -9.81 27.71 -10.90
C MET A 627 -10.35 29.02 -11.47
N LEU A 628 -9.46 29.97 -11.74
CA LEU A 628 -9.83 31.30 -12.24
C LEU A 628 -9.85 31.34 -13.78
N SER A 629 -8.99 30.57 -14.47
CA SER A 629 -9.02 30.38 -15.93
C SER A 629 -10.33 29.70 -16.41
N ARG A 630 -10.80 28.68 -15.68
CA ARG A 630 -11.94 27.82 -16.09
C ARG A 630 -13.33 28.42 -15.81
N GLY A 631 -13.41 29.68 -15.38
CA GLY A 631 -14.69 30.34 -15.09
C GLY A 631 -15.35 29.93 -13.76
N PHE A 632 -14.64 29.24 -12.84
CA PHE A 632 -15.15 29.04 -11.48
C PHE A 632 -15.04 30.30 -10.60
N LYS A 633 -14.45 31.38 -11.13
CA LYS A 633 -14.36 32.73 -10.54
C LYS A 633 -15.63 33.17 -9.81
N ASP A 634 -16.79 33.07 -10.48
CA ASP A 634 -18.06 33.51 -9.92
C ASP A 634 -18.55 32.55 -8.83
N GLN A 635 -18.39 31.23 -9.01
CA GLN A 635 -18.71 30.22 -7.99
C GLN A 635 -17.84 30.36 -6.74
N ILE A 636 -16.57 30.74 -6.88
CA ILE A 636 -15.67 31.03 -5.75
C ILE A 636 -16.12 32.30 -5.02
N TYR A 637 -16.58 33.32 -5.76
CA TYR A 637 -17.16 34.52 -5.17
C TYR A 637 -18.44 34.18 -4.38
N ASP A 638 -19.35 33.40 -4.97
CA ASP A 638 -20.58 32.95 -4.33
C ASP A 638 -20.34 32.08 -3.09
N ILE A 639 -19.33 31.19 -3.13
CA ILE A 639 -18.87 30.44 -1.93
C ILE A 639 -18.36 31.41 -0.87
N PHE A 640 -17.50 32.37 -1.22
CA PHE A 640 -16.91 33.30 -0.25
C PHE A 640 -17.96 34.20 0.42
N GLN A 641 -19.03 34.59 -0.28
CA GLN A 641 -20.17 35.30 0.29
C GLN A 641 -20.95 34.49 1.36
N LEU A 642 -20.82 33.16 1.36
CA LEU A 642 -21.47 32.26 2.32
C LEU A 642 -20.57 31.89 3.51
N LEU A 643 -19.32 32.37 3.55
CA LEU A 643 -18.36 32.10 4.64
C LEU A 643 -18.35 33.21 5.71
N PRO A 644 -17.85 32.94 6.93
CA PRO A 644 -17.73 33.96 7.98
C PRO A 644 -16.87 35.15 7.56
N SER A 645 -17.26 36.36 7.97
CA SER A 645 -16.61 37.62 7.57
C SER A 645 -15.17 37.83 8.09
N LYS A 646 -14.70 36.97 8.99
CA LYS A 646 -13.32 36.95 9.48
C LYS A 646 -12.75 35.54 9.31
N ILE A 647 -12.19 35.29 8.13
CA ILE A 647 -11.64 34.01 7.70
C ILE A 647 -10.18 34.21 7.23
N GLN A 648 -9.30 33.26 7.54
CA GLN A 648 -7.94 33.23 7.01
C GLN A 648 -7.98 32.67 5.58
N VAL A 649 -7.29 33.32 4.64
CA VAL A 649 -7.25 32.91 3.23
C VAL A 649 -5.85 32.46 2.82
N GLY A 650 -5.75 31.26 2.24
CA GLY A 650 -4.53 30.72 1.66
C GLY A 650 -4.67 30.44 0.16
N VAL A 651 -3.79 31.00 -0.67
CA VAL A 651 -3.79 30.85 -2.13
C VAL A 651 -2.50 30.18 -2.56
N PHE A 652 -2.63 28.98 -3.14
CA PHE A 652 -1.51 28.12 -3.53
C PHE A 652 -1.59 27.84 -5.03
N SER A 653 -0.47 28.00 -5.74
CA SER A 653 -0.47 27.91 -7.20
C SER A 653 0.89 27.54 -7.81
N ALA A 654 0.91 27.17 -9.08
CA ALA A 654 2.13 27.06 -9.88
C ALA A 654 2.46 28.39 -10.56
N THR A 655 1.45 29.03 -11.16
CA THR A 655 1.56 30.35 -11.78
C THR A 655 0.72 31.38 -11.03
N MET A 656 1.12 32.65 -11.05
CA MET A 656 0.33 33.77 -10.51
C MET A 656 0.11 34.83 -11.61
N PRO A 657 -0.77 34.57 -12.58
CA PRO A 657 -1.12 35.56 -13.60
C PRO A 657 -1.80 36.80 -12.97
N PRO A 658 -1.78 37.97 -13.64
CA PRO A 658 -2.35 39.20 -13.10
C PRO A 658 -3.81 39.06 -12.66
N GLU A 659 -4.63 38.32 -13.40
CA GLU A 659 -6.04 38.09 -13.06
C GLU A 659 -6.23 37.30 -11.76
N ALA A 660 -5.35 36.34 -11.47
CA ALA A 660 -5.35 35.62 -10.20
C ALA A 660 -4.94 36.56 -9.05
N LEU A 661 -3.90 37.38 -9.27
CA LEU A 661 -3.45 38.38 -8.30
C LEU A 661 -4.52 39.44 -8.01
N GLU A 662 -5.28 39.91 -9.00
CA GLU A 662 -6.41 40.82 -8.77
C GLU A 662 -7.48 40.23 -7.84
N ILE A 663 -7.74 38.93 -7.96
CA ILE A 663 -8.75 38.24 -7.16
C ILE A 663 -8.26 38.08 -5.71
N THR A 664 -6.97 37.82 -5.48
CA THR A 664 -6.39 37.85 -4.12
C THR A 664 -6.60 39.18 -3.41
N ARG A 665 -6.55 40.32 -4.14
CA ARG A 665 -6.75 41.66 -3.58
C ARG A 665 -8.17 41.93 -3.06
N LYS A 666 -9.17 41.12 -3.44
CA LYS A 666 -10.57 41.27 -3.00
C LYS A 666 -10.92 40.49 -1.74
N PHE A 667 -10.19 39.40 -1.47
CA PHE A 667 -10.54 38.43 -0.43
C PHE A 667 -9.48 38.34 0.69
N MET A 668 -8.26 38.84 0.48
CA MET A 668 -7.14 38.69 1.41
C MET A 668 -6.73 40.02 2.04
N ASN A 669 -6.45 40.01 3.35
CA ASN A 669 -6.03 41.18 4.12
C ASN A 669 -4.51 41.14 4.37
N LYS A 670 -3.76 41.96 3.62
CA LYS A 670 -2.28 42.07 3.69
C LYS A 670 -1.57 40.70 3.66
N PRO A 671 -1.83 39.85 2.65
CA PRO A 671 -1.26 38.51 2.61
C PRO A 671 0.26 38.52 2.55
N VAL A 672 0.89 37.61 3.29
CA VAL A 672 2.30 37.22 3.11
C VAL A 672 2.47 36.64 1.72
N ARG A 673 3.44 37.14 0.96
CA ARG A 673 3.74 36.67 -0.39
C ARG A 673 5.04 35.89 -0.39
N ILE A 674 5.00 34.67 -0.91
CA ILE A 674 6.17 33.84 -1.18
C ILE A 674 6.08 33.46 -2.65
N LEU A 675 6.88 34.13 -3.48
CA LEU A 675 6.84 34.03 -4.94
C LEU A 675 8.21 33.60 -5.47
N VAL A 676 8.23 32.67 -6.42
CA VAL A 676 9.46 32.28 -7.16
C VAL A 676 9.77 33.34 -8.21
N LYS A 677 11.05 33.68 -8.41
CA LYS A 677 11.47 34.55 -9.53
C LYS A 677 11.12 33.90 -10.87
N ARG A 678 10.66 34.69 -11.84
CA ARG A 678 10.15 34.16 -13.13
C ARG A 678 11.21 33.36 -13.89
N ASP A 679 12.46 33.80 -13.81
CA ASP A 679 13.60 33.21 -14.52
C ASP A 679 14.10 31.91 -13.87
N GLU A 680 13.59 31.54 -12.69
CA GLU A 680 13.94 30.35 -11.89
C GLU A 680 12.75 29.37 -11.75
N LEU A 681 11.73 29.54 -12.60
CA LEU A 681 10.73 28.50 -12.89
C LEU A 681 11.29 27.40 -13.82
N THR A 682 12.62 27.24 -13.81
CA THR A 682 13.39 26.35 -14.68
C THR A 682 13.09 24.87 -14.41
N LEU A 683 12.98 24.14 -15.50
CA LEU A 683 12.63 22.72 -15.57
C LEU A 683 13.90 21.85 -15.52
N GLU A 684 14.82 22.11 -14.60
CA GLU A 684 16.20 21.58 -14.66
C GLU A 684 16.28 20.04 -14.60
N GLY A 685 15.27 19.39 -14.01
CA GLY A 685 15.13 17.94 -14.03
C GLY A 685 14.55 17.35 -15.32
N ILE A 686 14.01 18.16 -16.23
CA ILE A 686 13.24 17.72 -17.41
C ILE A 686 13.90 18.22 -18.69
N LYS A 687 14.51 17.32 -19.47
CA LYS A 687 14.97 17.63 -20.83
C LYS A 687 13.76 17.87 -21.74
N GLN A 688 13.79 18.94 -22.53
CA GLN A 688 12.68 19.35 -23.39
C GLN A 688 13.11 19.34 -24.84
N PHE A 689 12.42 18.53 -25.65
CA PHE A 689 12.68 18.39 -27.09
C PHE A 689 11.43 18.67 -27.92
N TYR A 690 11.61 19.04 -29.18
CA TYR A 690 10.56 19.02 -30.19
C TYR A 690 10.91 18.11 -31.36
N VAL A 691 9.88 17.61 -32.05
CA VAL A 691 9.98 16.95 -33.36
C VAL A 691 9.11 17.74 -34.32
N ASN A 692 9.71 18.27 -35.39
CA ASN A 692 8.95 18.87 -36.47
C ASN A 692 8.40 17.74 -37.35
N VAL A 693 7.10 17.50 -37.23
CA VAL A 693 6.39 16.43 -37.95
C VAL A 693 5.90 16.89 -39.34
N GLU A 694 6.12 18.15 -39.70
CA GLU A 694 5.52 18.91 -40.82
C GLU A 694 3.98 18.95 -40.88
N LYS A 695 3.32 17.78 -40.77
CA LYS A 695 1.89 17.55 -40.96
C LYS A 695 1.31 16.77 -39.78
N GLU A 696 0.06 17.08 -39.45
CA GLU A 696 -0.70 16.40 -38.40
C GLU A 696 -0.80 14.87 -38.61
N GLU A 697 -0.91 14.40 -39.85
CA GLU A 697 -1.02 12.97 -40.19
C GLU A 697 0.23 12.17 -39.75
N TRP A 698 1.42 12.76 -39.84
CA TRP A 698 2.69 12.08 -39.57
C TRP A 698 3.01 11.95 -38.07
N LYS A 699 2.25 12.65 -37.20
CA LYS A 699 2.37 12.51 -35.73
C LYS A 699 2.10 11.08 -35.26
N LEU A 700 1.14 10.37 -35.88
CA LEU A 700 0.78 9.02 -35.45
C LEU A 700 1.90 7.99 -35.73
N ASP A 701 2.59 8.15 -36.86
CA ASP A 701 3.69 7.28 -37.25
C ASP A 701 4.93 7.60 -36.41
N THR A 702 5.28 8.89 -36.30
CA THR A 702 6.34 9.40 -35.39
C THR A 702 6.15 8.91 -33.95
N LEU A 703 4.90 8.81 -33.47
CA LEU A 703 4.60 8.27 -32.15
C LEU A 703 4.95 6.78 -32.02
N CYS A 704 4.63 5.98 -33.04
CA CYS A 704 4.94 4.55 -33.04
C CYS A 704 6.46 4.32 -33.10
N ASP A 705 7.15 5.05 -33.98
CA ASP A 705 8.62 4.98 -34.12
C ASP A 705 9.33 5.26 -32.78
N LEU A 706 8.84 6.21 -31.99
CA LEU A 706 9.34 6.49 -30.64
C LEU A 706 9.06 5.34 -29.65
N TYR A 707 7.91 4.67 -29.72
CA TYR A 707 7.62 3.50 -28.87
C TYR A 707 8.37 2.23 -29.29
N GLU A 708 8.75 2.08 -30.56
CA GLU A 708 9.62 1.00 -31.02
C GLU A 708 11.09 1.24 -30.66
N THR A 709 11.55 2.50 -30.71
CA THR A 709 12.96 2.86 -30.46
C THR A 709 13.31 2.95 -28.97
N LEU A 710 12.34 3.26 -28.09
CA LEU A 710 12.62 3.64 -26.69
C LEU A 710 12.08 2.64 -25.67
N ALA A 711 12.96 2.24 -24.74
CA ALA A 711 12.65 1.36 -23.60
C ALA A 711 11.84 2.07 -22.50
N ILE A 712 10.66 2.61 -22.84
CA ILE A 712 9.83 3.44 -21.97
C ILE A 712 9.26 2.63 -20.80
N THR A 713 9.47 3.13 -19.58
CA THR A 713 8.89 2.60 -18.35
C THR A 713 7.40 2.93 -18.25
N GLN A 714 7.07 4.23 -18.19
CA GLN A 714 5.72 4.78 -18.30
C GLN A 714 5.73 6.16 -18.94
N SER A 715 4.70 6.44 -19.73
CA SER A 715 4.52 7.71 -20.43
C SER A 715 3.09 8.26 -20.33
N VAL A 716 2.98 9.58 -20.45
CA VAL A 716 1.69 10.28 -20.60
C VAL A 716 1.68 11.04 -21.92
N ILE A 717 0.66 10.82 -22.73
CA ILE A 717 0.42 11.51 -24.00
C ILE A 717 -0.70 12.52 -23.81
N PHE A 718 -0.41 13.80 -24.04
CA PHE A 718 -1.39 14.89 -23.96
C PHE A 718 -1.93 15.29 -25.34
N VAL A 719 -3.26 15.43 -25.41
CA VAL A 719 -4.04 15.70 -26.61
C VAL A 719 -5.08 16.78 -26.30
N ASN A 720 -5.28 17.76 -27.19
CA ASN A 720 -6.10 18.94 -26.88
C ASN A 720 -7.63 18.67 -26.87
N THR A 721 -8.10 17.58 -27.50
CA THR A 721 -9.54 17.30 -27.61
C THR A 721 -9.89 15.85 -27.28
N ARG A 722 -11.06 15.66 -26.66
CA ARG A 722 -11.56 14.35 -26.18
C ARG A 722 -11.70 13.34 -27.33
N ARG A 723 -12.36 13.74 -28.43
CA ARG A 723 -12.48 12.93 -29.66
C ARG A 723 -11.15 12.43 -30.21
N LYS A 724 -10.07 13.19 -30.01
CA LYS A 724 -8.71 12.85 -30.47
C LYS A 724 -7.97 11.95 -29.49
N VAL A 725 -8.30 11.99 -28.19
CA VAL A 725 -7.93 10.93 -27.23
C VAL A 725 -8.54 9.60 -27.69
N ASP A 726 -9.84 9.56 -27.96
CA ASP A 726 -10.54 8.35 -28.42
C ASP A 726 -9.91 7.80 -29.72
N TRP A 727 -9.79 8.66 -30.73
CA TRP A 727 -9.18 8.31 -32.02
C TRP A 727 -7.73 7.81 -31.89
N LEU A 728 -6.89 8.46 -31.08
CA LEU A 728 -5.50 8.04 -30.89
C LEU A 728 -5.41 6.71 -30.14
N THR A 729 -6.32 6.48 -29.20
CA THR A 729 -6.45 5.22 -28.45
C THR A 729 -6.76 4.06 -29.38
N ASP A 730 -7.78 4.21 -30.23
CA ASP A 730 -8.15 3.19 -31.22
C ASP A 730 -7.04 2.96 -32.24
N LYS A 731 -6.34 4.03 -32.67
CA LYS A 731 -5.23 3.92 -33.62
C LYS A 731 -4.02 3.20 -33.05
N MET A 732 -3.61 3.51 -31.82
CA MET A 732 -2.50 2.81 -31.16
C MET A 732 -2.87 1.35 -30.85
N ARG A 733 -4.11 1.06 -30.43
CA ARG A 733 -4.60 -0.32 -30.25
C ARG A 733 -4.65 -1.11 -31.57
N SER A 734 -4.95 -0.46 -32.69
CA SER A 734 -4.89 -1.08 -34.03
C SER A 734 -3.46 -1.38 -34.54
N ARG A 735 -2.44 -1.00 -33.76
CA ARG A 735 -1.02 -1.31 -33.95
C ARG A 735 -0.45 -2.09 -32.75
N ASP A 736 -1.30 -2.86 -32.07
CA ASP A 736 -0.98 -3.72 -30.92
C ASP A 736 -0.34 -3.02 -29.69
N HIS A 737 -0.30 -1.68 -29.64
CA HIS A 737 0.15 -0.96 -28.45
C HIS A 737 -0.90 -1.02 -27.33
N THR A 738 -0.50 -1.52 -26.16
CA THR A 738 -1.34 -1.52 -24.95
C THR A 738 -1.39 -0.11 -24.35
N VAL A 739 -2.49 0.60 -24.62
CA VAL A 739 -2.72 1.97 -24.14
C VAL A 739 -4.02 2.09 -23.33
N SER A 740 -3.96 2.85 -22.23
CA SER A 740 -5.13 3.30 -21.47
C SER A 740 -5.40 4.77 -21.76
N ALA A 741 -6.65 5.22 -21.67
CA ALA A 741 -7.05 6.55 -22.07
C ALA A 741 -8.15 7.10 -21.18
N THR A 742 -8.11 8.40 -20.85
CA THR A 742 -9.03 9.00 -19.88
C THR A 742 -9.34 10.46 -20.19
N HIS A 743 -10.62 10.83 -20.14
CA HIS A 743 -11.13 12.17 -20.47
C HIS A 743 -12.43 12.49 -19.72
N GLY A 744 -12.82 13.77 -19.71
CA GLY A 744 -13.88 14.30 -18.85
C GLY A 744 -15.31 13.80 -19.07
N ASP A 745 -15.60 13.08 -20.16
CA ASP A 745 -16.94 12.54 -20.45
C ASP A 745 -17.12 11.08 -19.98
N MET A 746 -16.03 10.38 -19.65
CA MET A 746 -16.11 9.08 -18.97
C MET A 746 -16.76 9.23 -17.60
N ASP A 747 -17.45 8.19 -17.14
CA ASP A 747 -17.91 8.11 -15.75
C ASP A 747 -16.71 8.05 -14.76
N GLN A 748 -16.98 8.35 -13.48
CA GLN A 748 -15.91 8.42 -12.49
C GLN A 748 -15.32 7.04 -12.18
N ASN A 749 -16.13 5.98 -12.14
CA ASN A 749 -15.66 4.65 -11.75
C ASN A 749 -14.66 4.11 -12.80
N THR A 750 -14.99 4.27 -14.09
CA THR A 750 -14.08 3.93 -15.19
C THR A 750 -12.77 4.71 -15.12
N ARG A 751 -12.81 6.03 -14.86
CA ARG A 751 -11.59 6.83 -14.66
C ARG A 751 -10.77 6.37 -13.46
N ASP A 752 -11.42 6.05 -12.35
CA ASP A 752 -10.76 5.60 -11.11
C ASP A 752 -10.16 4.18 -11.26
N ILE A 753 -10.68 3.37 -12.19
CA ILE A 753 -10.07 2.09 -12.63
C ILE A 753 -8.85 2.35 -13.52
N ILE A 754 -8.97 3.17 -14.58
CA ILE A 754 -7.86 3.52 -15.48
C ILE A 754 -6.68 4.14 -14.70
N MET A 755 -6.98 5.04 -13.75
CA MET A 755 -5.98 5.67 -12.88
C MET A 755 -5.44 4.74 -11.78
N ARG A 756 -5.97 3.51 -11.66
CA ARG A 756 -5.41 2.42 -10.85
C ARG A 756 -4.49 1.56 -11.69
N GLU A 757 -4.93 1.12 -12.87
CA GLU A 757 -4.14 0.35 -13.86
C GLU A 757 -2.86 1.08 -14.28
N PHE A 758 -2.93 2.41 -14.45
CA PHE A 758 -1.76 3.22 -14.75
C PHE A 758 -0.86 3.45 -13.52
N ARG A 759 -1.40 3.43 -12.29
CA ARG A 759 -0.58 3.52 -11.07
C ARG A 759 0.09 2.20 -10.69
N SER A 760 -0.49 1.06 -11.06
CA SER A 760 0.08 -0.28 -10.84
C SER A 760 1.09 -0.70 -11.90
N GLY A 761 1.31 0.10 -12.95
CA GLY A 761 2.15 -0.27 -14.09
C GLY A 761 1.51 -1.29 -15.05
N SER A 762 0.27 -1.71 -14.79
CA SER A 762 -0.50 -2.63 -15.65
C SER A 762 -0.76 -2.03 -17.04
N SER A 763 -0.83 -0.69 -17.12
CA SER A 763 -0.71 0.07 -18.36
C SER A 763 0.50 0.98 -18.31
N ARG A 764 1.29 1.03 -19.39
CA ARG A 764 2.49 1.87 -19.50
C ARG A 764 2.22 3.23 -20.15
N VAL A 765 1.13 3.37 -20.90
CA VAL A 765 0.85 4.54 -21.72
C VAL A 765 -0.53 5.08 -21.38
N LEU A 766 -0.59 6.34 -20.93
CA LEU A 766 -1.84 7.04 -20.63
C LEU A 766 -2.09 8.17 -21.63
N ILE A 767 -3.16 8.08 -22.43
CA ILE A 767 -3.60 9.15 -23.33
C ILE A 767 -4.67 10.01 -22.63
N THR A 768 -4.48 11.33 -22.55
CA THR A 768 -5.42 12.22 -21.85
C THR A 768 -5.42 13.66 -22.36
N THR A 769 -6.31 14.50 -21.79
CA THR A 769 -6.39 15.95 -22.07
C THR A 769 -5.93 16.78 -20.87
N ASP A 770 -5.82 18.10 -21.05
CA ASP A 770 -5.47 19.07 -19.99
C ASP A 770 -6.32 18.99 -18.72
N LEU A 771 -7.50 18.36 -18.79
CA LEU A 771 -8.34 18.13 -17.61
C LEU A 771 -7.58 17.38 -16.50
N LEU A 772 -6.70 16.46 -16.88
CA LEU A 772 -5.94 15.56 -15.99
C LEU A 772 -4.42 15.80 -16.07
N ALA A 773 -3.96 16.80 -16.84
CA ALA A 773 -2.60 17.34 -16.72
C ALA A 773 -2.32 17.92 -15.32
N ARG A 774 -3.38 18.21 -14.58
CA ARG A 774 -3.41 18.68 -13.19
C ARG A 774 -3.97 17.56 -12.28
N GLY A 775 -3.44 17.42 -11.07
CA GLY A 775 -3.85 16.35 -10.13
C GLY A 775 -3.41 14.90 -10.40
N ILE A 776 -2.85 14.55 -11.57
CA ILE A 776 -2.19 13.24 -11.73
C ILE A 776 -0.86 13.24 -10.95
N ASP A 777 -0.82 12.42 -9.90
CA ASP A 777 0.42 12.02 -9.22
C ASP A 777 0.67 10.52 -9.47
N VAL A 778 1.73 10.26 -10.24
CA VAL A 778 2.25 8.95 -10.64
C VAL A 778 3.77 9.10 -10.69
N GLN A 779 4.46 8.58 -9.68
CA GLN A 779 5.89 8.85 -9.47
C GLN A 779 6.82 8.19 -10.52
N GLN A 780 6.28 7.29 -11.36
CA GLN A 780 7.04 6.44 -12.30
C GLN A 780 7.07 6.98 -13.75
N VAL A 781 6.40 8.11 -14.04
CA VAL A 781 6.40 8.72 -15.39
C VAL A 781 7.77 9.32 -15.69
N SER A 782 8.47 8.73 -16.67
CA SER A 782 9.76 9.20 -17.19
C SER A 782 9.59 10.12 -18.40
N LEU A 783 8.64 9.80 -19.28
CA LEU A 783 8.40 10.49 -20.54
C LEU A 783 7.02 11.16 -20.61
N VAL A 784 6.99 12.42 -21.03
CA VAL A 784 5.74 13.14 -21.40
C VAL A 784 5.79 13.45 -22.91
N ILE A 785 4.70 13.16 -23.62
CA ILE A 785 4.57 13.46 -25.05
C ILE A 785 3.41 14.46 -25.23
N ASN A 786 3.71 15.67 -25.71
CA ASN A 786 2.70 16.61 -26.19
C ASN A 786 2.43 16.29 -27.67
N TYR A 787 1.43 15.44 -27.93
CA TYR A 787 0.98 15.15 -29.30
C TYR A 787 0.33 16.39 -29.94
N ASP A 788 -0.38 17.16 -29.11
CA ASP A 788 -0.75 18.54 -29.42
C ASP A 788 -0.04 19.49 -28.45
N LEU A 789 0.48 20.61 -28.92
CA LEU A 789 0.95 21.67 -28.02
C LEU A 789 -0.24 22.32 -27.27
N PRO A 790 -0.06 22.72 -25.99
CA PRO A 790 -1.12 23.32 -25.19
C PRO A 790 -1.50 24.71 -25.69
N THR A 791 -2.79 24.98 -25.83
CA THR A 791 -3.34 26.26 -26.34
C THR A 791 -3.07 27.49 -25.47
N GLN A 792 -2.56 27.29 -24.25
CA GLN A 792 -2.15 28.34 -23.31
C GLN A 792 -0.76 27.97 -22.76
N PRO A 793 0.23 28.88 -22.78
CA PRO A 793 1.56 28.61 -22.25
C PRO A 793 1.54 28.07 -20.82
N GLU A 794 0.66 28.62 -19.97
CA GLU A 794 0.50 28.22 -18.57
C GLU A 794 0.31 26.70 -18.39
N ASN A 795 -0.39 26.04 -19.31
CA ASN A 795 -0.70 24.61 -19.22
C ASN A 795 0.50 23.71 -19.52
N TYR A 796 1.49 24.21 -20.27
CA TYR A 796 2.70 23.48 -20.65
C TYR A 796 3.46 22.93 -19.43
N LEU A 797 3.71 23.79 -18.45
CA LEU A 797 4.39 23.44 -17.19
C LEU A 797 3.67 22.33 -16.41
N HIS A 798 2.34 22.34 -16.35
CA HIS A 798 1.59 21.33 -15.60
C HIS A 798 1.65 19.95 -16.28
N ARG A 799 1.65 19.91 -17.61
CA ARG A 799 1.82 18.68 -18.41
C ARG A 799 3.19 18.05 -18.21
N ILE A 800 4.27 18.79 -18.46
CA ILE A 800 5.63 18.24 -18.41
C ILE A 800 6.08 17.93 -16.97
N GLY A 801 5.63 18.72 -15.99
CA GLY A 801 5.79 18.50 -14.55
C GLY A 801 5.01 17.31 -13.95
N ARG A 802 4.52 16.39 -14.81
CA ARG A 802 4.25 15.00 -14.41
C ARG A 802 5.54 14.18 -14.29
N SER A 803 6.51 14.42 -15.17
CA SER A 803 7.87 13.85 -15.09
C SER A 803 8.74 14.64 -14.10
N GLY A 804 9.97 14.17 -13.83
CA GLY A 804 11.00 14.92 -13.10
C GLY A 804 10.76 15.17 -11.60
N ARG A 805 9.73 14.57 -11.00
CA ARG A 805 9.35 14.80 -9.60
C ARG A 805 10.44 14.32 -8.63
N PHE A 806 10.60 15.04 -7.51
CA PHE A 806 11.59 14.76 -6.45
C PHE A 806 13.04 14.64 -6.96
N GLY A 807 13.44 15.46 -7.94
CA GLY A 807 14.82 15.48 -8.46
C GLY A 807 15.16 14.31 -9.40
N ARG A 808 14.17 13.52 -9.82
CA ARG A 808 14.34 12.54 -10.90
C ARG A 808 14.58 13.27 -12.22
N LYS A 809 15.26 12.61 -13.16
CA LYS A 809 15.33 13.08 -14.54
C LYS A 809 14.04 12.70 -15.28
N GLY A 810 13.56 13.60 -16.14
CA GLY A 810 12.42 13.38 -17.02
C GLY A 810 12.72 13.86 -18.43
N VAL A 811 11.89 13.46 -19.38
CA VAL A 811 11.94 13.91 -20.77
C VAL A 811 10.55 14.36 -21.22
N ALA A 812 10.48 15.49 -21.91
CA ALA A 812 9.29 15.99 -22.58
C ALA A 812 9.55 16.11 -24.09
N ILE A 813 8.74 15.45 -24.91
CA ILE A 813 8.80 15.52 -26.37
C ILE A 813 7.55 16.23 -26.90
N ASN A 814 7.74 17.20 -27.78
CA ASN A 814 6.68 18.04 -28.34
C ASN A 814 6.54 17.78 -29.84
N PHE A 815 5.35 17.44 -30.32
CA PHE A 815 5.08 17.33 -31.76
C PHE A 815 4.58 18.66 -32.31
N VAL A 816 5.29 19.16 -33.33
CA VAL A 816 5.12 20.52 -33.84
C VAL A 816 4.88 20.45 -35.36
N THR A 817 3.75 20.99 -35.81
CA THR A 817 3.49 21.25 -37.23
C THR A 817 3.88 22.69 -37.59
N LYS A 818 3.89 23.02 -38.88
CA LYS A 818 4.21 24.39 -39.37
C LYS A 818 3.26 25.48 -38.87
N ASP A 819 2.05 25.10 -38.43
CA ASP A 819 1.10 26.03 -37.80
C ASP A 819 1.37 26.20 -36.29
N ASP A 820 2.05 25.23 -35.66
CA ASP A 820 2.38 25.21 -34.22
C ASP A 820 3.69 25.95 -33.88
N ASP A 821 4.56 26.25 -34.86
CA ASP A 821 5.86 26.92 -34.65
C ASP A 821 5.75 28.19 -33.79
N LYS A 822 4.70 28.99 -34.02
CA LYS A 822 4.43 30.19 -33.22
C LYS A 822 4.07 29.85 -31.77
N MET A 823 3.30 28.79 -31.55
CA MET A 823 2.90 28.35 -30.20
C MET A 823 4.11 27.85 -29.40
N LEU A 824 5.03 27.12 -30.05
CA LEU A 824 6.31 26.73 -29.45
C LEU A 824 7.17 27.97 -29.12
N PHE A 825 7.23 28.98 -30.00
CA PHE A 825 7.94 30.23 -29.72
C PHE A 825 7.33 31.01 -28.56
N ASP A 826 6.00 31.14 -28.51
CA ASP A 826 5.31 31.84 -27.41
C ASP A 826 5.50 31.10 -26.07
N ILE A 827 5.55 29.76 -26.05
CA ILE A 827 5.90 28.95 -24.87
C ILE A 827 7.35 29.18 -24.42
N GLN A 828 8.32 29.06 -25.33
CA GLN A 828 9.75 29.28 -25.04
C GLN A 828 9.99 30.68 -24.46
N LYS A 829 9.35 31.70 -25.06
CA LYS A 829 9.41 33.09 -24.60
C LYS A 829 8.71 33.32 -23.26
N PHE A 830 7.63 32.60 -22.95
CA PHE A 830 6.88 32.74 -21.70
C PHE A 830 7.67 32.23 -20.49
N TYR A 831 8.39 31.10 -20.65
CA TYR A 831 9.19 30.48 -19.58
C TYR A 831 10.68 30.82 -19.64
N ASN A 832 11.14 31.59 -20.64
CA ASN A 832 12.55 31.87 -20.91
C ASN A 832 13.40 30.59 -21.06
N VAL A 833 12.84 29.58 -21.76
CA VAL A 833 13.49 28.28 -22.03
C VAL A 833 13.76 28.09 -23.51
N VAL A 834 14.80 27.33 -23.84
CA VAL A 834 15.02 26.78 -25.19
C VAL A 834 14.54 25.34 -25.19
N VAL A 835 13.73 24.96 -26.19
CA VAL A 835 13.35 23.57 -26.46
C VAL A 835 14.17 23.10 -27.66
N GLU A 836 15.01 22.09 -27.45
CA GLU A 836 15.95 21.61 -28.47
C GLU A 836 15.25 20.72 -29.51
N GLU A 837 15.81 20.57 -30.71
CA GLU A 837 15.33 19.55 -31.65
C GLU A 837 15.74 18.15 -31.15
N LEU A 838 14.85 17.16 -31.26
CA LEU A 838 15.11 15.81 -30.76
C LEU A 838 16.30 15.17 -31.51
N PRO A 839 17.44 14.87 -30.86
CA PRO A 839 18.63 14.37 -31.54
C PRO A 839 18.44 12.90 -31.94
N SER A 840 19.07 12.48 -33.03
CA SER A 840 18.86 11.14 -33.63
C SER A 840 19.18 9.96 -32.70
N ASN A 841 20.00 10.16 -31.66
CA ASN A 841 20.34 9.13 -30.67
C ASN A 841 19.44 9.23 -29.42
N VAL A 842 18.13 9.05 -29.61
CA VAL A 842 17.14 9.23 -28.54
C VAL A 842 17.27 8.19 -27.42
N ALA A 843 17.83 7.01 -27.73
CA ALA A 843 17.98 5.90 -26.78
C ALA A 843 18.95 6.18 -25.61
N GLU A 844 19.83 7.19 -25.71
CA GLU A 844 20.72 7.61 -24.61
C GLU A 844 20.11 8.72 -23.71
N LEU A 845 18.85 9.12 -23.95
CA LEU A 845 18.21 10.22 -23.23
C LEU A 845 17.27 9.81 -22.08
N LEU A 846 16.91 8.52 -21.99
CA LEU A 846 16.00 7.93 -20.99
C LEU A 846 16.74 6.96 -20.06
#